data_AF-A0A2A2EJ41-F1
#
_entry.id   AF-A0A2A2EJ41-F1
#
_cell.length_a   1.000
_cell.length_b   1.000
_cell.length_c   1.000
_cell.angle_alpha   90.00
_cell.angle_beta   90.00
_cell.angle_gamma   90.00
#
_symmetry.space_group_name_H-M   'P 1'
#
loop_
_entity.id
_entity.type
_entity.pdbx_description
1 polymer ?
#
loop_
_entity_poly.entity_id
_entity_poly.type
_entity_poly.pdbx_seq_one_letter_code
_entity_poly.pdbx_strand_id
1 'polypeptide(L)'
;MDIQATQKSGVRNAIVRIAALVVTLTMLVATAVFGVGRAQAAELTATADPTTFTQWTEGVGNPLDPRSNGRVWTDKSVTTGDVTLDAGNGEQVVVGKDKAADFLVGLSAMSSAQQITGMSSGNKPLDVTLVLDVSGSMSSSMGLGYRPAYGDDLDYTAYVKTDDGGYKAVAFDYGQSVDGNVVYRDGDQLIYAKTSAEDANPDHVQLYNSYRITRLDALKTAVNGFLDQMATRNAQIADAAAKNRAGIVTFESNAQLKSRFTDDTAALEGIVNGLTDLGGTNSAKGFKLAHQLIDEDKRANADSVIIFFTDGDPWDGDEAIQEAKSLKDSGTLIYAVGTFKTDDVNNLTPYSNRYMQAVSSNYPNATGALLGDPGDRAPDSNYYMNADDADQLKNIFNDIWTAISSKPSSPIATTTESGMERGTITFTDELGAYMTVRDMNSVVFAGRQFTAKTSETSEDGATTTYVFEGEVDGNPIYGTANLADLVVTVTHGETETVRVQVPEQLLPLRLYSASVDQDGNVTTTINDTFPIRVFYSVGLKDGVRDALADPDEALAAYVKANGETFTSNKYDEGAERGSTTATFTPAKSNDFYYFVNDTPLYNSENAADPAKSVEAGKTYHYLRTYYADNAKHEQWIAVNGADAAGKTQTGANGEVFVPAGTVRMGLANYTVAKKDNVTRTATAAIAPRWDGTTVDVALGNNGRLAVAQEPVTPEPKPQEPTTPAETPKPTQPEGTVESAPTTNGSTANTGSSVALIVAVGAALLCAGLGTLQLRRRRSTGRHAG
;
A
#
# COMPACT_ATOMS: atom_id res chain seq x y z
N MET A 1 67.58 -55.57 -65.98
CA MET A 1 66.42 -56.43 -65.63
C MET A 1 66.12 -56.24 -64.15
N ASP A 2 64.99 -56.77 -63.71
CA ASP A 2 64.33 -56.45 -62.44
C ASP A 2 64.82 -57.32 -61.25
N ILE A 3 64.28 -57.05 -60.04
CA ILE A 3 64.23 -57.88 -58.82
C ILE A 3 65.48 -57.90 -57.90
N GLN A 4 65.31 -57.25 -56.72
CA GLN A 4 65.78 -57.58 -55.33
C GLN A 4 67.30 -57.87 -55.07
N ALA A 5 67.91 -57.60 -53.91
CA ALA A 5 67.39 -57.81 -52.55
C ALA A 5 68.13 -57.05 -51.39
N THR A 6 67.35 -56.67 -50.37
CA THR A 6 67.59 -56.84 -48.90
C THR A 6 68.74 -56.16 -48.12
N GLN A 7 68.31 -55.29 -47.18
CA GLN A 7 68.91 -54.88 -45.88
C GLN A 7 70.09 -53.86 -45.81
N LYS A 8 70.23 -53.25 -44.61
CA LYS A 8 70.95 -52.00 -44.32
C LYS A 8 72.16 -52.19 -43.38
N SER A 9 73.15 -51.31 -43.54
CA SER A 9 74.18 -50.91 -42.55
C SER A 9 73.56 -50.25 -41.30
N GLY A 10 74.24 -50.04 -40.16
CA GLY A 10 75.68 -49.94 -39.85
C GLY A 10 76.01 -48.49 -39.46
N VAL A 11 76.03 -48.05 -38.18
CA VAL A 11 76.90 -48.37 -37.01
C VAL A 11 78.03 -47.32 -36.80
N ARG A 12 77.88 -46.48 -35.76
CA ARG A 12 78.93 -45.70 -35.02
C ARG A 12 79.67 -44.57 -35.80
N ASN A 13 80.35 -43.56 -35.24
CA ASN A 13 80.75 -43.06 -33.89
C ASN A 13 81.12 -41.54 -34.03
N ALA A 14 81.48 -40.69 -33.04
CA ALA A 14 81.18 -40.46 -31.60
C ALA A 14 82.02 -39.25 -31.07
N ILE A 15 81.74 -38.73 -29.85
CA ILE A 15 82.56 -37.74 -29.04
C ILE A 15 82.48 -36.26 -29.55
N VAL A 16 82.15 -35.23 -28.76
CA VAL A 16 82.94 -34.51 -27.70
C VAL A 16 82.05 -33.93 -26.56
N ARG A 17 82.70 -33.69 -25.40
CA ARG A 17 82.25 -33.35 -24.04
C ARG A 17 81.55 -31.99 -23.78
N ILE A 18 80.52 -32.03 -22.93
CA ILE A 18 80.30 -31.26 -21.66
C ILE A 18 80.67 -29.75 -21.63
N ALA A 19 79.68 -28.87 -21.34
CA ALA A 19 79.73 -27.82 -20.27
C ALA A 19 78.51 -26.85 -20.21
N ALA A 20 77.27 -27.32 -20.05
CA ALA A 20 76.09 -26.44 -19.82
C ALA A 20 74.88 -27.17 -19.18
N LEU A 21 74.94 -27.52 -17.88
CA LEU A 21 73.89 -28.33 -17.22
C LEU A 21 73.61 -27.93 -15.76
N VAL A 22 73.26 -26.66 -15.52
CA VAL A 22 72.79 -26.18 -14.20
C VAL A 22 71.60 -25.20 -14.30
N VAL A 23 71.41 -24.49 -15.42
CA VAL A 23 70.45 -23.37 -15.54
C VAL A 23 69.14 -23.75 -16.28
N THR A 24 69.06 -24.93 -16.90
CA THR A 24 67.94 -25.32 -17.78
C THR A 24 66.83 -26.15 -17.13
N LEU A 25 66.84 -26.35 -15.81
CA LEU A 25 65.82 -27.15 -15.10
C LEU A 25 64.72 -26.33 -14.40
N THR A 26 64.80 -24.99 -14.42
CA THR A 26 63.77 -24.09 -13.86
C THR A 26 62.84 -23.48 -14.91
N MET A 27 63.17 -23.57 -16.21
CA MET A 27 62.35 -23.11 -17.34
C MET A 27 61.69 -24.27 -18.12
N LEU A 28 61.29 -25.33 -17.43
CA LEU A 28 60.59 -26.49 -18.02
C LEU A 28 59.32 -26.90 -17.26
N VAL A 29 58.79 -26.00 -16.43
CA VAL A 29 57.49 -26.14 -15.73
C VAL A 29 56.50 -25.04 -16.14
N ALA A 30 56.97 -23.87 -16.56
CA ALA A 30 56.12 -22.74 -16.97
C ALA A 30 55.41 -22.94 -18.33
N THR A 31 56.00 -23.71 -19.24
CA THR A 31 55.54 -23.89 -20.63
C THR A 31 54.56 -25.05 -20.84
N ALA A 32 54.11 -25.69 -19.76
CA ALA A 32 53.12 -26.78 -19.80
C ALA A 32 51.69 -26.34 -19.40
N VAL A 33 51.50 -25.09 -18.94
CA VAL A 33 50.20 -24.56 -18.51
C VAL A 33 49.52 -23.75 -19.62
N PHE A 34 50.29 -23.06 -20.46
CA PHE A 34 49.78 -22.28 -21.59
C PHE A 34 49.98 -23.04 -22.91
N GLY A 35 49.04 -23.94 -23.19
CA GLY A 35 48.98 -24.71 -24.43
C GLY A 35 48.71 -23.83 -25.65
N VAL A 36 49.40 -24.10 -26.75
CA VAL A 36 49.31 -23.34 -28.01
C VAL A 36 47.89 -23.39 -28.59
N GLY A 37 47.27 -22.21 -28.79
CA GLY A 37 46.27 -22.02 -29.85
C GLY A 37 44.78 -21.99 -29.48
N ARG A 38 44.36 -21.22 -28.47
CA ARG A 38 42.96 -20.74 -28.41
C ARG A 38 42.74 -19.56 -29.38
N ALA A 39 42.72 -19.85 -30.68
CA ALA A 39 42.35 -18.89 -31.73
C ALA A 39 40.82 -18.78 -31.91
N GLN A 40 40.09 -18.87 -30.79
CA GLN A 40 38.64 -18.85 -30.71
C GLN A 40 38.31 -18.24 -29.34
N ALA A 41 37.59 -17.12 -29.32
CA ALA A 41 37.23 -16.43 -28.08
C ALA A 41 36.47 -17.39 -27.17
N ALA A 42 36.81 -17.40 -25.88
CA ALA A 42 36.20 -18.31 -24.92
C ALA A 42 34.70 -17.99 -24.81
N GLU A 43 33.84 -18.95 -25.18
CA GLU A 43 32.39 -18.72 -25.23
C GLU A 43 31.85 -18.57 -23.79
N LEU A 44 31.51 -17.33 -23.42
CA LEU A 44 31.02 -17.01 -22.08
C LEU A 44 29.54 -17.35 -21.97
N THR A 45 29.21 -18.29 -21.08
CA THR A 45 27.85 -18.68 -20.74
C THR A 45 27.36 -17.83 -19.56
N ALA A 46 26.25 -17.12 -19.76
CA ALA A 46 25.56 -16.39 -18.70
C ALA A 46 24.57 -17.31 -17.96
N THR A 47 24.54 -17.21 -16.64
CA THR A 47 23.60 -17.89 -15.74
C THR A 47 23.14 -16.89 -14.66
N ALA A 48 21.93 -17.05 -14.10
CA ALA A 48 21.45 -16.19 -13.03
C ALA A 48 20.60 -17.00 -12.03
N ASP A 49 20.52 -16.53 -10.78
CA ASP A 49 19.71 -17.18 -9.76
C ASP A 49 18.19 -17.08 -10.07
N PRO A 50 17.34 -17.99 -9.58
CA PRO A 50 15.90 -17.95 -9.82
C PRO A 50 15.27 -16.64 -9.34
N THR A 51 14.48 -16.01 -10.23
CA THR A 51 13.84 -14.72 -9.95
C THR A 51 12.86 -14.76 -8.77
N THR A 52 12.83 -13.64 -8.06
CA THR A 52 11.99 -13.33 -6.91
C THR A 52 11.05 -12.15 -7.17
N PHE A 53 10.86 -11.74 -8.44
CA PHE A 53 9.93 -10.67 -8.86
C PHE A 53 8.46 -10.91 -8.48
N THR A 54 8.11 -12.14 -8.12
CA THR A 54 6.81 -12.57 -7.57
C THR A 54 6.87 -12.98 -6.10
N GLN A 55 8.04 -13.03 -5.46
CA GLN A 55 8.19 -13.47 -4.07
C GLN A 55 7.44 -12.56 -3.09
N TRP A 56 7.11 -11.33 -3.48
CA TRP A 56 6.22 -10.48 -2.71
C TRP A 56 4.84 -11.12 -2.50
N THR A 57 4.33 -11.97 -3.41
CA THR A 57 3.06 -12.72 -3.23
C THR A 57 3.22 -14.04 -2.45
N GLU A 58 4.46 -14.45 -2.12
CA GLU A 58 4.78 -15.74 -1.48
C GLU A 58 5.20 -15.57 0.00
N GLY A 59 4.54 -16.30 0.92
CA GLY A 59 5.04 -16.54 2.28
C GLY A 59 4.63 -15.54 3.38
N VAL A 60 5.49 -15.39 4.40
CA VAL A 60 5.22 -14.56 5.58
C VAL A 60 5.39 -13.08 5.25
N GLY A 61 4.34 -12.31 5.53
CA GLY A 61 4.22 -10.96 5.00
C GLY A 61 3.65 -10.99 3.57
N ASN A 62 2.54 -11.67 3.35
CA ASN A 62 1.81 -11.61 2.08
C ASN A 62 1.06 -10.26 1.98
N PRO A 63 1.14 -9.50 0.88
CA PRO A 63 0.37 -8.27 0.64
C PRO A 63 -1.11 -8.48 0.27
N LEU A 64 -1.65 -9.66 0.55
CA LEU A 64 -3.08 -9.93 0.77
C LEU A 64 -3.40 -10.28 2.23
N ASP A 65 -2.39 -10.50 3.07
CA ASP A 65 -2.53 -10.76 4.50
C ASP A 65 -2.42 -9.43 5.28
N PRO A 66 -3.52 -8.89 5.84
CA PRO A 66 -3.53 -7.61 6.54
C PRO A 66 -2.69 -7.58 7.83
N ARG A 67 -2.21 -8.73 8.32
CA ARG A 67 -1.16 -8.76 9.35
C ARG A 67 0.15 -8.14 8.85
N SER A 68 0.32 -8.04 7.52
CA SER A 68 1.43 -7.37 6.84
C SER A 68 1.26 -5.86 6.71
N ASN A 69 0.15 -5.25 7.18
CA ASN A 69 -0.08 -3.80 7.10
C ASN A 69 1.16 -3.01 7.58
N GLY A 70 1.68 -2.14 6.71
CA GLY A 70 2.86 -1.32 6.96
C GLY A 70 4.18 -1.96 6.51
N ARG A 71 4.22 -3.28 6.24
CA ARG A 71 5.43 -3.96 5.76
C ARG A 71 5.91 -3.32 4.45
N VAL A 72 7.22 -3.17 4.30
CA VAL A 72 7.85 -2.86 3.02
C VAL A 72 8.33 -4.17 2.38
N TRP A 73 8.15 -4.31 1.08
CA TRP A 73 8.74 -5.36 0.26
C TRP A 73 9.79 -4.72 -0.65
N THR A 74 11.03 -5.16 -0.52
CA THR A 74 12.10 -4.88 -1.47
C THR A 74 12.59 -6.20 -2.08
N ASP A 75 12.94 -6.18 -3.36
CA ASP A 75 13.42 -7.35 -4.09
C ASP A 75 14.54 -6.99 -5.07
N LYS A 76 15.37 -7.98 -5.40
CA LYS A 76 16.26 -7.96 -6.55
C LYS A 76 16.17 -9.28 -7.30
N SER A 77 16.03 -9.18 -8.62
CA SER A 77 16.19 -10.30 -9.54
C SER A 77 17.20 -9.96 -10.64
N VAL A 78 17.88 -10.98 -11.15
CA VAL A 78 18.79 -10.90 -12.30
C VAL A 78 18.37 -11.95 -13.31
N THR A 79 18.34 -11.61 -14.60
CA THR A 79 18.03 -12.55 -15.70
C THR A 79 19.07 -12.44 -16.82
N THR A 80 19.20 -13.51 -17.60
CA THR A 80 20.09 -13.59 -18.78
C THR A 80 19.43 -13.14 -20.09
N GLY A 81 18.19 -12.66 -20.01
CA GLY A 81 17.35 -12.26 -21.12
C GLY A 81 16.13 -11.46 -20.66
N ASP A 82 15.24 -11.17 -21.61
CA ASP A 82 14.05 -10.32 -21.43
C ASP A 82 13.12 -10.84 -20.30
N VAL A 83 12.46 -9.90 -19.62
CA VAL A 83 11.55 -10.18 -18.49
C VAL A 83 10.12 -9.82 -18.88
N THR A 84 9.21 -10.79 -18.79
CA THR A 84 7.77 -10.55 -18.86
C THR A 84 7.20 -10.42 -17.44
N LEU A 85 6.48 -9.33 -17.19
CA LEU A 85 5.76 -9.04 -15.96
C LEU A 85 4.25 -9.05 -16.20
N ASP A 86 3.49 -9.50 -15.21
CA ASP A 86 2.06 -9.22 -15.10
C ASP A 86 1.85 -7.73 -14.80
N ALA A 87 0.96 -7.08 -15.55
CA ALA A 87 0.59 -5.68 -15.39
C ALA A 87 -0.77 -5.49 -14.68
N GLY A 88 -1.46 -6.59 -14.37
CA GLY A 88 -2.86 -6.59 -13.93
C GLY A 88 -3.83 -6.71 -15.10
N ASN A 89 -5.10 -7.00 -14.79
CA ASN A 89 -6.20 -7.13 -15.75
C ASN A 89 -5.98 -8.12 -16.93
N GLY A 90 -4.94 -8.96 -16.87
CA GLY A 90 -4.52 -9.87 -17.94
C GLY A 90 -3.54 -9.27 -18.96
N GLU A 91 -3.06 -8.05 -18.75
CA GLU A 91 -2.03 -7.42 -19.56
C GLU A 91 -0.61 -7.80 -19.12
N GLN A 92 0.38 -7.61 -20.00
CA GLN A 92 1.78 -7.95 -19.74
C GLN A 92 2.72 -6.84 -20.21
N VAL A 93 3.73 -6.54 -19.39
CA VAL A 93 4.88 -5.70 -19.75
C VAL A 93 6.07 -6.57 -20.09
N VAL A 94 6.78 -6.27 -21.18
CA VAL A 94 8.01 -6.96 -21.58
C VAL A 94 9.19 -5.99 -21.49
N VAL A 95 10.05 -6.19 -20.50
CA VAL A 95 11.31 -5.45 -20.36
C VAL A 95 12.40 -6.19 -21.12
N GLY A 96 12.78 -5.68 -22.29
CA GLY A 96 13.89 -6.21 -23.07
C GLY A 96 15.25 -5.92 -22.42
N LYS A 97 16.15 -6.90 -22.42
CA LYS A 97 17.58 -6.72 -22.06
C LYS A 97 18.32 -6.06 -23.23
N ASP A 98 19.33 -5.24 -22.95
CA ASP A 98 20.25 -4.81 -24.01
C ASP A 98 20.95 -6.03 -24.68
N LYS A 99 21.30 -5.89 -25.96
CA LYS A 99 21.88 -6.96 -26.78
C LYS A 99 23.39 -7.15 -26.60
N ALA A 100 24.12 -6.15 -26.11
CA ALA A 100 25.54 -6.26 -25.81
C ALA A 100 25.79 -6.69 -24.35
N ALA A 101 24.87 -6.37 -23.44
CA ALA A 101 24.87 -6.76 -22.03
C ALA A 101 24.72 -8.27 -21.80
N ASP A 102 25.23 -8.76 -20.67
CA ASP A 102 25.15 -10.16 -20.25
C ASP A 102 23.87 -10.42 -19.42
N PHE A 103 23.44 -9.44 -18.63
CA PHE A 103 22.34 -9.55 -17.66
C PHE A 103 21.36 -8.38 -17.73
N LEU A 104 20.12 -8.61 -17.31
CA LEU A 104 19.15 -7.60 -16.93
C LEU A 104 18.95 -7.69 -15.41
N VAL A 105 19.13 -6.59 -14.70
CA VAL A 105 18.88 -6.48 -13.25
C VAL A 105 17.60 -5.68 -13.04
N GLY A 106 16.75 -6.13 -12.13
CA GLY A 106 15.57 -5.39 -11.69
C GLY A 106 15.52 -5.26 -10.17
N LEU A 107 15.51 -4.02 -9.68
CA LEU A 107 15.33 -3.67 -8.26
C LEU A 107 13.87 -3.26 -8.04
N SER A 108 13.17 -3.88 -7.09
CA SER A 108 11.71 -3.70 -6.90
C SER A 108 11.35 -3.21 -5.50
N ALA A 109 10.38 -2.30 -5.39
CA ALA A 109 9.82 -1.85 -4.11
C ALA A 109 8.28 -1.78 -4.12
N MET A 110 7.65 -2.10 -2.98
CA MET A 110 6.27 -1.74 -2.65
C MET A 110 6.05 -1.72 -1.13
N SER A 111 4.93 -1.19 -0.67
CA SER A 111 4.50 -1.33 0.72
C SER A 111 2.98 -1.46 0.85
N SER A 112 2.46 -1.36 2.07
CA SER A 112 1.04 -1.45 2.38
C SER A 112 0.69 -0.48 3.50
N ALA A 113 -0.57 -0.07 3.55
CA ALA A 113 -1.13 0.78 4.59
C ALA A 113 -2.53 0.29 4.94
N GLN A 114 -3.16 0.86 5.97
CA GLN A 114 -4.51 0.49 6.38
C GLN A 114 -5.36 1.73 6.69
N GLN A 115 -6.63 1.63 6.33
CA GLN A 115 -7.70 2.54 6.69
C GLN A 115 -8.80 1.75 7.39
N ILE A 116 -9.33 2.26 8.50
CA ILE A 116 -10.36 1.62 9.32
C ILE A 116 -11.45 2.64 9.62
N THR A 117 -12.64 2.44 9.06
CA THR A 117 -13.81 3.27 9.37
C THR A 117 -14.20 3.08 10.85
N GLY A 118 -14.28 4.17 11.61
CA GLY A 118 -14.59 4.20 13.04
C GLY A 118 -13.42 4.10 14.03
N MET A 119 -12.16 4.31 13.62
CA MET A 119 -11.00 4.38 14.53
C MET A 119 -9.98 5.43 14.08
N SER A 120 -9.12 5.93 14.98
CA SER A 120 -8.00 6.78 14.59
C SER A 120 -6.82 5.99 14.02
N SER A 121 -5.87 6.68 13.37
CA SER A 121 -4.66 6.07 12.82
C SER A 121 -3.81 5.47 13.95
N GLY A 122 -3.59 4.14 13.91
CA GLY A 122 -2.92 3.41 14.98
C GLY A 122 -3.87 2.76 15.99
N ASN A 123 -5.17 2.60 15.70
CA ASN A 123 -6.16 1.90 16.54
C ASN A 123 -6.50 2.58 17.88
N LYS A 124 -6.33 3.90 18.04
CA LYS A 124 -6.85 4.58 19.25
C LYS A 124 -8.34 4.93 19.10
N PRO A 125 -9.07 5.09 20.23
CA PRO A 125 -10.34 5.80 20.23
C PRO A 125 -10.19 7.28 19.84
N LEU A 126 -11.30 7.86 19.40
CA LEU A 126 -11.46 9.30 19.18
C LEU A 126 -12.11 9.98 20.40
N ASP A 127 -11.65 11.19 20.71
CA ASP A 127 -12.37 12.16 21.56
C ASP A 127 -12.79 13.36 20.67
N VAL A 128 -14.06 13.40 20.27
CA VAL A 128 -14.60 14.37 19.29
C VAL A 128 -15.35 15.50 19.99
N THR A 129 -14.93 16.74 19.78
CA THR A 129 -15.64 17.93 20.27
C THR A 129 -16.48 18.54 19.15
N LEU A 130 -17.80 18.45 19.29
CA LEU A 130 -18.77 19.14 18.45
C LEU A 130 -18.87 20.59 18.94
N VAL A 131 -18.44 21.56 18.13
CA VAL A 131 -18.47 22.99 18.44
C VAL A 131 -19.49 23.67 17.52
N LEU A 132 -20.70 23.85 18.04
CA LEU A 132 -21.89 24.10 17.24
C LEU A 132 -22.43 25.52 17.42
N ASP A 133 -22.50 26.28 16.32
CA ASP A 133 -23.22 27.55 16.27
C ASP A 133 -24.71 27.35 16.52
N VAL A 134 -25.26 28.12 17.45
CA VAL A 134 -26.70 28.21 17.76
C VAL A 134 -27.18 29.66 17.79
N SER A 135 -26.50 30.54 17.06
CA SER A 135 -26.86 31.95 16.89
C SER A 135 -28.21 32.14 16.19
N GLY A 136 -28.80 33.33 16.30
CA GLY A 136 -30.12 33.63 15.72
C GLY A 136 -30.20 33.50 14.19
N SER A 137 -29.08 33.52 13.47
CA SER A 137 -29.03 33.23 12.03
C SER A 137 -29.38 31.79 11.70
N MET A 138 -29.17 30.84 12.63
CA MET A 138 -29.51 29.43 12.46
C MET A 138 -31.01 29.14 12.25
N SER A 139 -31.86 30.11 12.62
CA SER A 139 -33.29 30.12 12.27
C SER A 139 -33.57 30.30 10.76
N SER A 140 -32.55 30.60 9.95
CA SER A 140 -32.65 30.85 8.51
C SER A 140 -33.02 29.60 7.70
N SER A 141 -33.61 29.81 6.53
CA SER A 141 -34.08 28.74 5.64
C SER A 141 -32.89 28.04 4.98
N MET A 142 -32.82 26.71 5.10
CA MET A 142 -31.88 25.87 4.34
C MET A 142 -32.58 25.01 3.28
N GLY A 143 -33.91 24.93 3.30
CA GLY A 143 -34.68 24.26 2.25
C GLY A 143 -36.16 24.13 2.56
N LEU A 144 -36.84 23.31 1.76
CA LEU A 144 -38.18 22.79 2.04
C LEU A 144 -38.09 21.26 2.19
N GLY A 145 -38.61 20.74 3.29
CA GLY A 145 -38.92 19.33 3.46
C GLY A 145 -40.37 19.04 3.09
N TYR A 146 -40.71 17.77 2.87
CA TYR A 146 -42.06 17.34 2.50
C TYR A 146 -42.49 16.17 3.37
N ARG A 147 -43.65 16.27 4.02
CA ARG A 147 -44.21 15.20 4.87
C ARG A 147 -45.56 14.71 4.31
N PRO A 148 -45.85 13.40 4.34
CA PRO A 148 -47.18 12.89 3.99
C PRO A 148 -48.27 13.58 4.83
N ALA A 149 -49.34 14.03 4.17
CA ALA A 149 -50.53 14.61 4.78
C ALA A 149 -51.78 14.03 4.12
N TYR A 150 -52.92 14.11 4.81
CA TYR A 150 -54.12 13.35 4.46
C TYR A 150 -55.40 14.14 4.74
N GLY A 151 -56.39 14.04 3.86
CA GLY A 151 -57.69 14.69 4.04
C GLY A 151 -57.57 16.18 4.43
N ASP A 152 -58.21 16.56 5.53
CA ASP A 152 -58.25 17.93 6.05
C ASP A 152 -56.91 18.45 6.64
N ASP A 153 -55.88 17.62 6.75
CA ASP A 153 -54.50 18.03 7.16
C ASP A 153 -53.69 18.62 5.97
N LEU A 154 -54.21 18.53 4.74
CA LEU A 154 -53.50 19.00 3.54
C LEU A 154 -53.57 20.52 3.37
N ASP A 155 -52.41 21.16 3.22
CA ASP A 155 -52.28 22.60 2.97
C ASP A 155 -52.79 22.97 1.56
N TYR A 156 -53.40 24.17 1.40
CA TYR A 156 -53.98 24.66 0.14
C TYR A 156 -53.08 24.53 -1.11
N THR A 157 -51.76 24.55 -0.91
CA THR A 157 -50.76 24.06 -1.87
C THR A 157 -50.11 22.82 -1.29
N ALA A 158 -50.55 21.65 -1.75
CA ALA A 158 -49.93 20.38 -1.44
C ALA A 158 -48.95 19.99 -2.56
N TYR A 159 -48.24 18.87 -2.39
CA TYR A 159 -47.24 18.41 -3.34
C TYR A 159 -47.44 16.94 -3.70
N VAL A 160 -47.32 16.60 -4.98
CA VAL A 160 -47.22 15.23 -5.49
C VAL A 160 -45.73 14.88 -5.60
N LYS A 161 -45.34 13.70 -5.10
CA LYS A 161 -43.99 13.17 -5.35
C LYS A 161 -43.90 12.64 -6.79
N THR A 162 -42.88 13.03 -7.54
CA THR A 162 -42.66 12.63 -8.93
C THR A 162 -41.75 11.39 -9.05
N ASP A 163 -41.77 10.72 -10.20
CA ASP A 163 -41.05 9.45 -10.44
C ASP A 163 -39.51 9.58 -10.32
N ASP A 164 -38.98 10.79 -10.51
CA ASP A 164 -37.58 11.16 -10.30
C ASP A 164 -37.22 11.40 -8.83
N GLY A 165 -38.19 11.29 -7.92
CA GLY A 165 -38.05 11.54 -6.48
C GLY A 165 -38.34 12.98 -6.05
N GLY A 166 -38.55 13.91 -6.99
CA GLY A 166 -38.87 15.31 -6.72
C GLY A 166 -40.29 15.55 -6.19
N TYR A 167 -40.65 16.81 -6.01
CA TYR A 167 -41.98 17.22 -5.53
C TYR A 167 -42.55 18.36 -6.38
N LYS A 168 -43.75 18.14 -6.95
CA LYS A 168 -44.47 19.10 -7.78
C LYS A 168 -45.67 19.66 -7.02
N ALA A 169 -45.76 20.99 -6.92
CA ALA A 169 -46.87 21.68 -6.26
C ALA A 169 -48.20 21.47 -7.02
N VAL A 170 -49.28 21.27 -6.27
CA VAL A 170 -50.67 21.12 -6.76
C VAL A 170 -51.61 21.94 -5.88
N ALA A 171 -52.68 22.48 -6.47
CA ALA A 171 -53.58 23.43 -5.79
C ALA A 171 -54.91 22.79 -5.38
N PHE A 172 -55.44 23.14 -4.21
CA PHE A 172 -56.70 22.62 -3.69
C PHE A 172 -57.91 22.96 -4.59
N ASP A 173 -58.77 21.97 -4.86
CA ASP A 173 -59.96 22.11 -5.70
C ASP A 173 -61.24 22.27 -4.86
N TYR A 174 -61.61 23.52 -4.60
CA TYR A 174 -62.86 23.91 -3.94
C TYR A 174 -64.14 23.45 -4.65
N GLY A 175 -64.07 23.08 -5.94
CA GLY A 175 -65.24 22.68 -6.74
C GLY A 175 -65.47 21.17 -6.78
N GLN A 176 -64.44 20.37 -6.51
CA GLN A 176 -64.49 18.90 -6.54
C GLN A 176 -64.26 18.26 -5.16
N SER A 177 -63.74 19.01 -4.18
CA SER A 177 -63.63 18.55 -2.78
C SER A 177 -64.99 18.58 -2.09
N VAL A 178 -65.79 17.53 -2.32
CA VAL A 178 -67.15 17.35 -1.78
C VAL A 178 -67.38 15.93 -1.26
N ASP A 179 -68.39 15.77 -0.40
CA ASP A 179 -68.84 14.49 0.17
C ASP A 179 -67.73 13.65 0.84
N GLY A 180 -66.75 14.31 1.45
CA GLY A 180 -65.62 13.69 2.17
C GLY A 180 -64.39 13.41 1.30
N ASN A 181 -64.42 13.71 0.01
CA ASN A 181 -63.24 13.66 -0.85
C ASN A 181 -62.46 14.97 -0.76
N VAL A 182 -61.14 14.87 -0.69
CA VAL A 182 -60.22 16.00 -0.80
C VAL A 182 -59.50 15.92 -2.13
N VAL A 183 -59.67 16.95 -2.96
CA VAL A 183 -59.24 16.95 -4.37
C VAL A 183 -58.31 18.13 -4.62
N TYR A 184 -57.21 17.84 -5.30
CA TYR A 184 -56.23 18.82 -5.79
C TYR A 184 -56.22 18.81 -7.32
N ARG A 185 -55.63 19.82 -7.94
CA ARG A 185 -55.47 19.91 -9.39
C ARG A 185 -54.04 20.27 -9.83
N ASP A 186 -53.66 19.69 -10.96
CA ASP A 186 -52.47 20.02 -11.74
C ASP A 186 -52.91 20.40 -13.16
N GLY A 187 -53.01 21.71 -13.43
CA GLY A 187 -53.69 22.20 -14.62
C GLY A 187 -55.15 21.74 -14.68
N ASP A 188 -55.50 20.97 -15.72
CA ASP A 188 -56.81 20.36 -15.93
C ASP A 188 -56.94 18.95 -15.28
N GLN A 189 -55.85 18.37 -14.75
CA GLN A 189 -55.89 17.05 -14.12
C GLN A 189 -56.35 17.15 -12.66
N LEU A 190 -57.43 16.44 -12.32
CA LEU A 190 -57.87 16.23 -10.93
C LEU A 190 -57.06 15.11 -10.27
N ILE A 191 -56.77 15.28 -8.98
CA ILE A 191 -55.96 14.40 -8.14
C ILE A 191 -56.73 14.20 -6.83
N TYR A 192 -57.29 13.02 -6.63
CA TYR A 192 -57.95 12.65 -5.38
C TYR A 192 -56.88 12.30 -4.35
N ALA A 193 -56.88 12.98 -3.21
CA ALA A 193 -55.89 12.78 -2.16
C ALA A 193 -56.28 11.61 -1.24
N LYS A 194 -55.28 10.91 -0.70
CA LYS A 194 -55.52 9.95 0.38
C LYS A 194 -56.16 10.59 1.61
N THR A 195 -57.14 9.90 2.16
CA THR A 195 -57.91 10.31 3.35
C THR A 195 -57.25 9.89 4.68
N SER A 196 -56.42 8.84 4.66
CA SER A 196 -55.54 8.43 5.77
C SER A 196 -54.33 7.64 5.25
N ALA A 197 -53.41 7.25 6.14
CA ALA A 197 -52.27 6.39 5.78
C ALA A 197 -52.72 4.98 5.32
N GLU A 198 -53.81 4.49 5.90
CA GLU A 198 -54.47 3.20 5.62
C GLU A 198 -55.34 3.25 4.35
N ASP A 199 -55.48 4.41 3.71
CA ASP A 199 -56.28 4.56 2.48
C ASP A 199 -55.68 3.72 1.35
N ALA A 200 -56.37 2.64 1.02
CA ALA A 200 -55.98 1.65 0.03
C ALA A 200 -56.69 1.83 -1.33
N ASN A 201 -57.40 2.94 -1.57
CA ASN A 201 -58.00 3.21 -2.86
C ASN A 201 -56.89 3.44 -3.92
N PRO A 202 -56.79 2.63 -5.01
CA PRO A 202 -55.78 2.83 -6.04
C PRO A 202 -55.93 4.15 -6.79
N ASP A 203 -57.11 4.77 -6.77
CA ASP A 203 -57.37 6.08 -7.39
C ASP A 203 -56.95 7.27 -6.49
N HIS A 204 -56.52 7.01 -5.24
CA HIS A 204 -56.09 8.05 -4.29
C HIS A 204 -54.56 8.20 -4.22
N VAL A 205 -54.08 9.40 -4.51
CA VAL A 205 -52.66 9.76 -4.56
C VAL A 205 -52.16 10.24 -3.20
N GLN A 206 -50.95 9.83 -2.81
CA GLN A 206 -50.29 10.41 -1.64
C GLN A 206 -49.87 11.84 -1.93
N LEU A 207 -50.41 12.79 -1.17
CA LEU A 207 -49.97 14.17 -1.17
C LEU A 207 -49.12 14.49 0.06
N TYR A 208 -48.35 15.57 -0.05
CA TYR A 208 -47.38 16.01 0.96
C TYR A 208 -47.54 17.51 1.24
N ASN A 209 -47.47 17.91 2.50
CA ASN A 209 -47.31 19.33 2.85
C ASN A 209 -45.82 19.66 2.88
N SER A 210 -45.45 20.82 2.32
CA SER A 210 -44.10 21.37 2.48
C SER A 210 -43.93 21.98 3.87
N TYR A 211 -42.75 21.84 4.47
CA TYR A 211 -42.35 22.58 5.66
C TYR A 211 -40.96 23.18 5.48
N ARG A 212 -40.71 24.30 6.17
CA ARG A 212 -39.44 24.99 6.14
C ARG A 212 -38.39 24.23 6.96
N ILE A 213 -37.29 23.84 6.33
CA ILE A 213 -36.09 23.33 7.03
C ILE A 213 -35.24 24.54 7.41
N THR A 214 -34.91 24.68 8.70
CA THR A 214 -33.91 25.67 9.15
C THR A 214 -32.50 25.10 9.09
N ARG A 215 -31.48 25.97 9.13
CA ARG A 215 -30.09 25.55 9.31
C ARG A 215 -29.90 24.77 10.62
N LEU A 216 -30.64 25.13 11.68
CA LEU A 216 -30.64 24.37 12.94
C LEU A 216 -31.24 22.97 12.79
N ASP A 217 -32.33 22.80 12.04
CA ASP A 217 -32.92 21.47 11.79
C ASP A 217 -31.98 20.59 10.95
N ALA A 218 -31.33 21.18 9.95
CA ALA A 218 -30.32 20.52 9.12
C ALA A 218 -29.10 20.11 9.97
N LEU A 219 -28.59 21.01 10.82
CA LEU A 219 -27.49 20.71 11.74
C LEU A 219 -27.85 19.59 12.71
N LYS A 220 -29.03 19.62 13.33
CA LYS A 220 -29.52 18.54 14.21
C LYS A 220 -29.53 17.20 13.47
N THR A 221 -30.03 17.19 12.24
CA THR A 221 -30.09 15.97 11.40
C THR A 221 -28.69 15.44 11.08
N ALA A 222 -27.74 16.32 10.72
CA ALA A 222 -26.37 15.94 10.39
C ALA A 222 -25.58 15.45 11.63
N VAL A 223 -25.71 16.15 12.76
CA VAL A 223 -25.03 15.79 14.02
C VAL A 223 -25.62 14.49 14.61
N ASN A 224 -26.94 14.29 14.57
CA ASN A 224 -27.53 13.01 14.99
C ASN A 224 -27.01 11.86 14.10
N GLY A 225 -26.97 12.02 12.78
CA GLY A 225 -26.42 11.00 11.87
C GLY A 225 -24.94 10.69 12.13
N PHE A 226 -24.15 11.66 12.58
CA PHE A 226 -22.77 11.43 13.05
C PHE A 226 -22.73 10.67 14.38
N LEU A 227 -23.63 10.99 15.32
CA LEU A 227 -23.77 10.28 16.60
C LEU A 227 -24.26 8.84 16.40
N ASP A 228 -25.18 8.57 15.46
CA ASP A 228 -25.62 7.22 15.06
C ASP A 228 -24.43 6.35 14.60
N GLN A 229 -23.50 6.93 13.84
CA GLN A 229 -22.28 6.26 13.38
C GLN A 229 -21.27 6.02 14.51
N MET A 230 -21.16 6.95 15.45
CA MET A 230 -20.39 6.75 16.69
C MET A 230 -21.00 5.65 17.57
N ALA A 231 -22.33 5.63 17.73
CA ALA A 231 -23.10 4.66 18.51
C ALA A 231 -22.92 3.24 17.94
N THR A 232 -23.17 3.11 16.64
CA THR A 232 -22.86 1.95 15.79
C THR A 232 -21.47 1.41 16.11
N ARG A 233 -20.45 2.27 16.03
CA ARG A 233 -19.07 1.83 16.22
C ARG A 233 -18.77 1.43 17.66
N ASN A 234 -19.31 2.17 18.63
CA ASN A 234 -19.12 1.91 20.05
C ASN A 234 -19.81 0.62 20.53
N ALA A 235 -20.90 0.19 19.89
CA ALA A 235 -21.54 -1.09 20.18
C ALA A 235 -20.62 -2.29 19.87
N GLN A 236 -19.71 -2.14 18.89
CA GLN A 236 -18.74 -3.17 18.48
C GLN A 236 -17.45 -3.18 19.35
N ILE A 237 -17.37 -2.33 20.38
CA ILE A 237 -16.18 -2.15 21.21
C ILE A 237 -16.51 -2.53 22.66
N ALA A 238 -16.03 -3.71 23.07
CA ALA A 238 -16.31 -4.30 24.39
C ALA A 238 -15.60 -3.60 25.56
N ASP A 239 -14.43 -2.99 25.32
CA ASP A 239 -13.74 -2.17 26.32
C ASP A 239 -14.23 -0.72 26.26
N ALA A 240 -14.87 -0.26 27.33
CA ALA A 240 -15.33 1.12 27.46
C ALA A 240 -14.18 2.15 27.35
N ALA A 241 -12.96 1.81 27.75
CA ALA A 241 -11.81 2.71 27.61
C ALA A 241 -11.37 2.90 26.15
N ALA A 242 -11.69 1.95 25.27
CA ALA A 242 -11.36 1.96 23.84
C ALA A 242 -12.50 2.47 22.93
N LYS A 243 -13.66 2.87 23.48
CA LYS A 243 -14.76 3.47 22.72
C LYS A 243 -14.44 4.90 22.26
N ASN A 244 -15.04 5.33 21.16
CA ASN A 244 -15.07 6.74 20.77
C ASN A 244 -15.97 7.53 21.74
N ARG A 245 -15.64 8.78 22.04
CA ARG A 245 -16.49 9.69 22.82
C ARG A 245 -16.77 10.97 22.06
N ALA A 246 -17.92 11.58 22.32
CA ALA A 246 -18.23 12.93 21.86
C ALA A 246 -18.58 13.85 23.04
N GLY A 247 -18.19 15.12 22.90
CA GLY A 247 -18.57 16.23 23.77
C GLY A 247 -19.20 17.34 22.95
N ILE A 248 -20.08 18.14 23.57
CA ILE A 248 -20.84 19.19 22.86
C ILE A 248 -20.59 20.53 23.53
N VAL A 249 -20.02 21.46 22.76
CA VAL A 249 -19.97 22.90 23.06
C VAL A 249 -20.87 23.60 22.05
N THR A 250 -21.77 24.47 22.53
CA THR A 250 -22.58 25.33 21.67
C THR A 250 -22.20 26.79 21.88
N PHE A 251 -22.22 27.62 20.84
CA PHE A 251 -21.97 29.05 20.98
C PHE A 251 -23.01 29.93 20.30
N GLU A 252 -23.32 31.03 20.98
CA GLU A 252 -24.02 32.21 20.48
C GLU A 252 -23.16 33.43 20.80
N SER A 253 -23.73 34.51 21.35
CA SER A 253 -22.99 35.60 22.00
C SER A 253 -22.11 35.09 23.16
N ASN A 254 -22.38 33.90 23.70
CA ASN A 254 -21.64 33.17 24.72
C ASN A 254 -21.54 31.68 24.37
N ALA A 255 -20.55 30.97 24.91
CA ALA A 255 -20.47 29.51 24.79
C ALA A 255 -21.06 28.78 26.01
N GLN A 256 -21.57 27.57 25.78
CA GLN A 256 -22.05 26.65 26.81
C GLN A 256 -21.54 25.23 26.53
N LEU A 257 -20.98 24.59 27.55
CA LEU A 257 -20.63 23.17 27.54
C LEU A 257 -21.91 22.39 27.84
N LYS A 258 -22.50 21.78 26.81
CA LYS A 258 -23.73 20.99 26.92
C LYS A 258 -23.44 19.56 27.39
N SER A 259 -22.34 18.97 26.94
CA SER A 259 -21.84 17.68 27.42
C SER A 259 -20.32 17.63 27.44
N ARG A 260 -19.76 16.96 28.46
CA ARG A 260 -18.38 16.47 28.44
C ARG A 260 -18.28 15.22 27.56
N PHE A 261 -17.07 14.69 27.36
CA PHE A 261 -16.85 13.51 26.51
C PHE A 261 -17.50 12.26 27.10
N THR A 262 -18.48 11.70 26.39
CA THR A 262 -19.20 10.47 26.74
C THR A 262 -19.36 9.55 25.53
N ASP A 263 -19.52 8.25 25.77
CA ASP A 263 -19.93 7.25 24.76
C ASP A 263 -21.46 7.05 24.71
N ASP A 264 -22.22 7.70 25.61
CA ASP A 264 -23.68 7.74 25.63
C ASP A 264 -24.21 8.70 24.54
N THR A 265 -24.32 8.19 23.31
CA THR A 265 -24.82 8.98 22.17
C THR A 265 -26.28 9.37 22.34
N ALA A 266 -27.11 8.54 22.98
CA ALA A 266 -28.54 8.84 23.18
C ALA A 266 -28.73 10.09 24.07
N ALA A 267 -27.87 10.29 25.07
CA ALA A 267 -27.83 11.53 25.84
C ALA A 267 -27.38 12.74 24.99
N LEU A 268 -26.42 12.55 24.08
CA LEU A 268 -25.94 13.58 23.15
C LEU A 268 -27.00 13.95 22.10
N GLU A 269 -27.67 12.97 21.49
CA GLU A 269 -28.82 13.15 20.59
C GLU A 269 -29.96 13.91 21.30
N GLY A 270 -30.25 13.57 22.57
CA GLY A 270 -31.20 14.30 23.40
C GLY A 270 -30.84 15.79 23.57
N ILE A 271 -29.56 16.09 23.76
CA ILE A 271 -29.01 17.46 23.81
C ILE A 271 -29.15 18.17 22.45
N VAL A 272 -28.76 17.50 21.35
CA VAL A 272 -28.81 18.04 19.99
C VAL A 272 -30.25 18.37 19.58
N ASN A 273 -31.18 17.45 19.79
CA ASN A 273 -32.61 17.66 19.55
C ASN A 273 -33.17 18.85 20.34
N GLY A 274 -32.67 19.07 21.57
CA GLY A 274 -33.02 20.18 22.45
C GLY A 274 -32.37 21.54 22.13
N LEU A 275 -31.54 21.67 21.08
CA LEU A 275 -30.94 22.96 20.72
C LEU A 275 -31.97 23.98 20.19
N THR A 276 -31.70 25.27 20.44
CA THR A 276 -32.55 26.42 20.06
C THR A 276 -31.66 27.58 19.60
N ASP A 277 -32.12 28.32 18.59
CA ASP A 277 -31.45 29.51 18.06
C ASP A 277 -31.63 30.72 18.99
N LEU A 278 -30.52 31.37 19.38
CA LEU A 278 -30.50 32.56 20.25
C LEU A 278 -29.26 33.41 19.97
N GLY A 279 -29.36 34.74 20.11
CA GLY A 279 -28.19 35.62 20.18
C GLY A 279 -27.42 35.84 18.86
N GLY A 280 -26.19 36.34 18.97
CA GLY A 280 -25.27 36.54 17.85
C GLY A 280 -24.21 35.43 17.74
N THR A 281 -23.16 35.65 16.96
CA THR A 281 -22.09 34.66 16.70
C THR A 281 -20.77 35.11 17.36
N ASN A 282 -20.31 34.41 18.40
CA ASN A 282 -19.01 34.63 19.06
C ASN A 282 -18.21 33.33 19.09
N SER A 283 -17.42 33.10 18.04
CA SER A 283 -16.74 31.82 17.82
C SER A 283 -15.55 31.61 18.77
N ALA A 284 -14.93 32.66 19.28
CA ALA A 284 -13.76 32.56 20.15
C ALA A 284 -14.11 31.98 21.52
N LYS A 285 -15.28 32.32 22.12
CA LYS A 285 -15.76 31.61 23.31
C LYS A 285 -16.06 30.13 23.00
N GLY A 286 -16.54 29.82 21.80
CA GLY A 286 -16.76 28.45 21.33
C GLY A 286 -15.47 27.64 21.35
N PHE A 287 -14.42 28.11 20.68
CA PHE A 287 -13.11 27.47 20.69
C PHE A 287 -12.47 27.43 22.09
N LYS A 288 -12.56 28.50 22.89
CA LYS A 288 -12.01 28.52 24.27
C LYS A 288 -12.65 27.47 25.17
N LEU A 289 -13.96 27.27 25.07
CA LEU A 289 -14.66 26.27 25.88
C LEU A 289 -14.44 24.84 25.35
N ALA A 290 -14.20 24.68 24.05
CA ALA A 290 -13.73 23.42 23.47
C ALA A 290 -12.30 23.08 23.93
N HIS A 291 -11.41 24.07 23.99
CA HIS A 291 -10.04 23.95 24.50
C HIS A 291 -10.03 23.55 25.99
N GLN A 292 -10.85 24.22 26.82
CA GLN A 292 -11.04 23.83 28.22
C GLN A 292 -11.56 22.38 28.36
N LEU A 293 -12.53 21.94 27.54
CA LEU A 293 -13.00 20.56 27.57
C LEU A 293 -11.88 19.56 27.21
N ILE A 294 -11.08 19.88 26.18
CA ILE A 294 -9.98 19.04 25.71
C ILE A 294 -8.90 18.93 26.78
N ASP A 295 -8.49 20.04 27.41
CA ASP A 295 -7.47 20.05 28.47
C ASP A 295 -7.92 19.34 29.76
N GLU A 296 -9.21 19.41 30.10
CA GLU A 296 -9.74 18.78 31.33
C GLU A 296 -10.16 17.31 31.18
N ASP A 297 -10.46 16.82 29.96
CA ASP A 297 -11.17 15.55 29.76
C ASP A 297 -10.61 14.65 28.62
N LYS A 298 -9.74 15.15 27.74
CA LYS A 298 -9.15 14.30 26.68
C LYS A 298 -8.36 13.13 27.30
N ARG A 299 -8.64 11.90 26.83
CA ARG A 299 -7.83 10.72 27.20
C ARG A 299 -6.44 10.84 26.59
N ALA A 300 -5.41 10.55 27.39
CA ALA A 300 -4.01 10.50 26.90
C ALA A 300 -3.79 9.45 25.79
N ASN A 301 -4.66 8.44 25.70
CA ASN A 301 -4.67 7.42 24.64
C ASN A 301 -5.89 7.58 23.69
N ALA A 302 -6.29 8.80 23.38
CA ALA A 302 -7.26 9.11 22.32
C ALA A 302 -6.73 10.22 21.43
N ASP A 303 -7.07 10.16 20.13
CA ASP A 303 -6.79 11.26 19.21
C ASP A 303 -7.95 12.26 19.22
N SER A 304 -7.62 13.55 19.10
CA SER A 304 -8.57 14.65 19.33
C SER A 304 -9.00 15.32 18.04
N VAL A 305 -10.31 15.48 17.88
CA VAL A 305 -10.91 16.13 16.72
C VAL A 305 -11.93 17.16 17.17
N ILE A 306 -11.91 18.34 16.57
CA ILE A 306 -12.99 19.32 16.62
C ILE A 306 -13.75 19.27 15.29
N ILE A 307 -15.08 19.24 15.39
CA ILE A 307 -15.98 19.57 14.27
C ILE A 307 -16.63 20.90 14.62
N PHE A 308 -16.14 21.98 14.00
CA PHE A 308 -16.61 23.34 14.18
C PHE A 308 -17.63 23.67 13.09
N PHE A 309 -18.85 24.04 13.46
CA PHE A 309 -19.91 24.41 12.53
C PHE A 309 -20.36 25.86 12.76
N THR A 310 -20.59 26.65 11.70
CA THR A 310 -21.20 27.99 11.76
C THR A 310 -21.92 28.40 10.47
N ASP A 311 -22.88 29.32 10.58
CA ASP A 311 -23.65 29.87 9.44
C ASP A 311 -23.44 31.38 9.19
N GLY A 312 -22.56 32.03 9.97
CA GLY A 312 -22.39 33.47 10.01
C GLY A 312 -20.93 33.93 10.16
N ASP A 313 -20.69 35.21 9.90
CA ASP A 313 -19.38 35.83 10.06
C ASP A 313 -19.17 36.26 11.53
N PRO A 314 -18.20 35.69 12.27
CA PRO A 314 -17.90 36.11 13.64
C PRO A 314 -17.24 37.49 13.69
N TRP A 315 -17.65 38.32 14.64
CA TRP A 315 -17.01 39.61 14.93
C TRP A 315 -15.71 39.48 15.73
N ASP A 316 -15.40 38.28 16.21
CA ASP A 316 -14.24 37.88 17.00
C ASP A 316 -13.32 36.88 16.26
N GLY A 317 -13.42 36.81 14.93
CA GLY A 317 -12.77 35.77 14.12
C GLY A 317 -11.25 35.64 14.29
N ASP A 318 -10.51 36.74 14.49
CA ASP A 318 -9.05 36.68 14.73
C ASP A 318 -8.71 36.05 16.10
N GLU A 319 -9.55 36.27 17.13
CA GLU A 319 -9.39 35.63 18.45
C GLU A 319 -9.73 34.14 18.38
N ALA A 320 -10.75 33.78 17.60
CA ALA A 320 -11.10 32.39 17.30
C ALA A 320 -9.99 31.65 16.53
N ILE A 321 -9.31 32.32 15.58
CA ILE A 321 -8.18 31.75 14.84
C ILE A 321 -6.97 31.51 15.76
N GLN A 322 -6.67 32.42 16.68
CA GLN A 322 -5.57 32.23 17.64
C GLN A 322 -5.83 31.05 18.58
N GLU A 323 -7.06 30.89 19.05
CA GLU A 323 -7.44 29.74 19.88
C GLU A 323 -7.41 28.42 19.08
N ALA A 324 -7.96 28.43 17.86
CA ALA A 324 -7.89 27.30 16.94
C ALA A 324 -6.45 26.93 16.58
N LYS A 325 -5.53 27.90 16.51
CA LYS A 325 -4.09 27.63 16.34
C LYS A 325 -3.51 26.92 17.55
N SER A 326 -3.80 27.37 18.78
CA SER A 326 -3.34 26.68 20.01
C SER A 326 -3.83 25.24 20.10
N LEU A 327 -5.05 24.98 19.62
CA LEU A 327 -5.61 23.64 19.51
C LEU A 327 -4.91 22.77 18.45
N LYS A 328 -4.58 23.34 17.29
CA LYS A 328 -3.79 22.66 16.24
C LYS A 328 -2.36 22.38 16.71
N ASP A 329 -1.74 23.32 17.43
CA ASP A 329 -0.41 23.18 18.03
C ASP A 329 -0.38 22.07 19.12
N SER A 330 -1.49 21.79 19.80
CA SER A 330 -1.64 20.67 20.75
C SER A 330 -1.97 19.32 20.10
N GLY A 331 -1.97 19.25 18.76
CA GLY A 331 -2.24 18.04 17.97
C GLY A 331 -3.72 17.75 17.71
N THR A 332 -4.61 18.73 17.88
CA THR A 332 -6.05 18.58 17.60
C THR A 332 -6.36 18.87 16.13
N LEU A 333 -7.03 17.95 15.43
CA LEU A 333 -7.53 18.21 14.07
C LEU A 333 -8.82 19.03 14.13
N ILE A 334 -8.95 20.06 13.29
CA ILE A 334 -10.13 20.93 13.23
C ILE A 334 -10.75 20.85 11.85
N TYR A 335 -11.91 20.20 11.76
CA TYR A 335 -12.80 20.27 10.60
C TYR A 335 -13.76 21.45 10.78
N ALA A 336 -13.81 22.35 9.81
CA ALA A 336 -14.70 23.50 9.77
C ALA A 336 -15.81 23.26 8.73
N VAL A 337 -17.07 23.48 9.12
CA VAL A 337 -18.26 23.27 8.29
C VAL A 337 -19.08 24.54 8.21
N GLY A 338 -19.26 25.07 7.00
CA GLY A 338 -20.03 26.28 6.72
C GLY A 338 -21.37 26.02 6.02
N THR A 339 -22.25 27.04 6.05
CA THR A 339 -23.44 27.11 5.18
C THR A 339 -23.51 28.46 4.45
N PHE A 340 -22.35 28.92 3.98
CA PHE A 340 -22.15 30.17 3.25
C PHE A 340 -22.44 29.99 1.76
N LYS A 341 -22.79 31.07 1.06
CA LYS A 341 -22.88 31.04 -0.41
C LYS A 341 -21.49 31.17 -1.02
N THR A 342 -20.97 30.09 -1.59
CA THR A 342 -19.67 30.10 -2.26
C THR A 342 -19.57 29.04 -3.36
N ASP A 343 -19.12 29.45 -4.54
CA ASP A 343 -18.89 28.54 -5.67
C ASP A 343 -17.52 27.81 -5.58
N ASP A 344 -16.64 28.24 -4.67
CA ASP A 344 -15.34 27.61 -4.38
C ASP A 344 -14.88 27.96 -2.95
N VAL A 345 -14.78 26.94 -2.09
CA VAL A 345 -14.32 27.06 -0.70
C VAL A 345 -12.85 27.49 -0.57
N ASN A 346 -12.02 27.33 -1.61
CA ASN A 346 -10.62 27.76 -1.62
C ASN A 346 -10.44 29.20 -2.09
N ASN A 347 -11.48 29.86 -2.60
CA ASN A 347 -11.46 31.28 -2.86
C ASN A 347 -11.36 32.03 -1.52
N LEU A 348 -10.18 32.59 -1.24
CA LEU A 348 -9.88 33.34 -0.02
C LEU A 348 -10.38 34.80 -0.06
N THR A 349 -11.10 35.23 -1.09
CA THR A 349 -11.62 36.62 -1.19
C THR A 349 -12.74 36.90 -0.15
N PRO A 350 -13.80 36.06 -0.03
CA PRO A 350 -14.82 36.22 0.99
C PRO A 350 -14.22 36.08 2.40
N TYR A 351 -14.71 36.90 3.35
CA TYR A 351 -14.25 36.82 4.74
C TYR A 351 -14.58 35.45 5.36
N SER A 352 -15.83 34.98 5.21
CA SER A 352 -16.30 33.67 5.67
C SER A 352 -15.37 32.53 5.26
N ASN A 353 -15.11 32.35 3.96
CA ASN A 353 -14.21 31.31 3.46
C ASN A 353 -12.81 31.42 4.08
N ARG A 354 -12.22 32.62 4.07
CA ARG A 354 -10.85 32.82 4.59
C ARG A 354 -10.77 32.60 6.10
N TYR A 355 -11.80 32.97 6.85
CA TYR A 355 -11.95 32.67 8.27
C TYR A 355 -12.06 31.15 8.52
N MET A 356 -12.95 30.45 7.81
CA MET A 356 -13.17 29.02 7.96
C MET A 356 -11.92 28.19 7.59
N GLN A 357 -11.26 28.57 6.50
CA GLN A 357 -9.94 28.04 6.11
C GLN A 357 -8.91 28.23 7.25
N ALA A 358 -8.82 29.43 7.83
CA ALA A 358 -7.86 29.75 8.90
C ALA A 358 -8.11 29.03 10.24
N VAL A 359 -9.37 28.81 10.66
CA VAL A 359 -9.65 28.00 11.86
C VAL A 359 -9.41 26.51 11.62
N SER A 360 -9.73 26.00 10.43
CA SER A 360 -9.53 24.59 10.08
C SER A 360 -8.06 24.15 10.09
N SER A 361 -7.82 22.84 10.05
CA SER A 361 -6.47 22.27 9.87
C SER A 361 -5.89 22.45 8.45
N ASN A 362 -6.57 23.14 7.52
CA ASN A 362 -5.96 23.51 6.22
C ASN A 362 -4.80 24.48 6.38
N TYR A 363 -4.89 25.40 7.36
CA TYR A 363 -3.87 26.41 7.63
C TYR A 363 -3.43 26.29 9.09
N PRO A 364 -2.50 25.36 9.42
CA PRO A 364 -2.15 25.06 10.81
C PRO A 364 -1.51 26.26 11.54
N ASN A 365 -0.77 27.10 10.81
CA ASN A 365 -0.03 28.23 11.37
C ASN A 365 -0.78 29.58 11.33
N ALA A 366 -2.06 29.60 10.95
CA ALA A 366 -2.84 30.84 10.82
C ALA A 366 -2.91 31.64 12.14
N THR A 367 -2.83 32.97 12.04
CA THR A 367 -2.84 33.89 13.20
C THR A 367 -3.92 34.99 13.11
N GLY A 368 -4.63 35.09 11.99
CA GLY A 368 -5.79 35.97 11.78
C GLY A 368 -6.30 35.87 10.33
N ALA A 369 -7.48 36.44 10.05
CA ALA A 369 -8.13 36.45 8.73
C ALA A 369 -8.24 37.86 8.11
N LEU A 370 -7.87 38.92 8.82
CA LEU A 370 -7.97 40.30 8.30
C LEU A 370 -6.88 40.69 7.28
N LEU A 371 -5.77 39.95 7.18
CA LEU A 371 -4.63 40.29 6.30
C LEU A 371 -4.73 39.73 4.87
N GLY A 372 -5.81 39.02 4.52
CA GLY A 372 -6.01 38.43 3.19
C GLY A 372 -5.29 37.10 2.95
N ASP A 373 -4.25 36.80 3.73
CA ASP A 373 -3.45 35.58 3.67
C ASP A 373 -3.45 34.86 5.03
N PRO A 374 -3.95 33.60 5.12
CA PRO A 374 -3.89 32.78 6.33
C PRO A 374 -2.54 32.05 6.54
N GLY A 375 -1.57 32.20 5.63
CA GLY A 375 -0.25 31.57 5.69
C GLY A 375 -0.15 30.26 4.91
N ASP A 376 0.82 29.42 5.23
CA ASP A 376 1.06 28.16 4.51
C ASP A 376 -0.10 27.16 4.67
N ARG A 377 -0.61 26.66 3.54
CA ARG A 377 -1.60 25.57 3.49
C ARG A 377 -0.88 24.24 3.72
N ALA A 378 -1.41 23.40 4.60
CA ALA A 378 -0.91 22.04 4.77
C ALA A 378 -1.08 21.22 3.46
N PRO A 379 -0.11 20.36 3.09
CA PRO A 379 -0.28 19.42 1.98
C PRO A 379 -1.53 18.55 2.14
N ASP A 380 -2.19 18.24 1.02
CA ASP A 380 -3.32 17.31 0.90
C ASP A 380 -4.47 17.53 1.91
N SER A 381 -4.60 18.77 2.37
CA SER A 381 -5.57 19.19 3.38
C SER A 381 -6.91 19.56 2.75
N ASN A 382 -8.00 19.08 3.35
CA ASN A 382 -9.39 19.37 2.97
C ASN A 382 -10.28 19.35 4.23
N TYR A 383 -9.97 20.24 5.16
CA TYR A 383 -10.58 20.39 6.48
C TYR A 383 -11.58 21.56 6.58
N TYR A 384 -11.84 22.30 5.50
CA TYR A 384 -13.00 23.20 5.39
C TYR A 384 -13.95 22.66 4.32
N MET A 385 -15.23 22.53 4.70
CA MET A 385 -16.33 22.07 3.87
C MET A 385 -17.51 23.04 3.98
N ASN A 386 -18.35 23.14 2.96
CA ASN A 386 -19.49 24.05 2.94
C ASN A 386 -20.71 23.36 2.31
N ALA A 387 -21.90 23.57 2.89
CA ALA A 387 -23.16 23.00 2.42
C ALA A 387 -24.16 24.10 1.98
N ASP A 388 -24.68 23.97 0.76
CA ASP A 388 -25.79 24.82 0.28
C ASP A 388 -27.16 24.34 0.78
N ASP A 389 -27.32 23.05 1.03
CA ASP A 389 -28.57 22.40 1.45
C ASP A 389 -28.39 21.37 2.59
N ALA A 390 -29.51 20.89 3.13
CA ALA A 390 -29.53 20.02 4.31
C ALA A 390 -29.00 18.59 4.04
N ASP A 391 -29.14 18.07 2.82
CA ASP A 391 -28.62 16.75 2.44
C ASP A 391 -27.10 16.81 2.21
N GLN A 392 -26.60 17.89 1.60
CA GLN A 392 -25.16 18.18 1.58
C GLN A 392 -24.56 18.29 2.98
N LEU A 393 -25.22 19.01 3.91
CA LEU A 393 -24.73 19.15 5.28
C LEU A 393 -24.67 17.79 6.00
N LYS A 394 -25.70 16.95 5.84
CA LYS A 394 -25.72 15.58 6.34
C LYS A 394 -24.59 14.74 5.73
N ASN A 395 -24.36 14.83 4.42
CA ASN A 395 -23.30 14.09 3.74
C ASN A 395 -21.91 14.55 4.22
N ILE A 396 -21.68 15.85 4.41
CA ILE A 396 -20.44 16.37 4.98
C ILE A 396 -20.14 15.80 6.37
N PHE A 397 -21.14 15.60 7.24
CA PHE A 397 -20.91 14.95 8.53
C PHE A 397 -20.58 13.43 8.38
N ASN A 398 -21.11 12.74 7.37
CA ASN A 398 -20.72 11.36 7.04
C ASN A 398 -19.31 11.27 6.45
N ASP A 399 -18.95 12.23 5.59
CA ASP A 399 -17.61 12.35 4.99
C ASP A 399 -16.57 12.69 6.06
N ILE A 400 -16.91 13.57 7.02
CA ILE A 400 -16.08 13.85 8.20
C ILE A 400 -15.94 12.60 9.07
N TRP A 401 -17.02 11.87 9.37
CA TRP A 401 -16.91 10.57 10.07
C TRP A 401 -15.96 9.61 9.35
N THR A 402 -16.06 9.52 8.02
CA THR A 402 -15.18 8.68 7.19
C THR A 402 -13.73 9.20 7.17
N ALA A 403 -13.50 10.51 7.23
CA ALA A 403 -12.18 11.13 7.13
C ALA A 403 -11.43 11.25 8.48
N ILE A 404 -12.14 11.35 9.61
CA ILE A 404 -11.55 11.23 10.96
C ILE A 404 -11.24 9.77 11.30
N SER A 405 -11.86 8.85 10.57
CA SER A 405 -11.63 7.42 10.66
C SER A 405 -10.39 6.99 9.87
N SER A 406 -9.23 7.14 10.52
CA SER A 406 -7.90 6.67 10.11
C SER A 406 -7.60 6.79 8.62
N LYS A 407 -7.27 8.01 8.17
CA LYS A 407 -6.46 8.20 6.96
C LYS A 407 -5.21 7.30 7.05
N PRO A 408 -4.83 6.58 5.98
CA PRO A 408 -3.63 5.76 5.98
C PRO A 408 -2.38 6.63 6.14
N SER A 409 -1.48 6.26 7.06
CA SER A 409 -0.18 6.94 7.25
C SER A 409 0.92 6.31 6.41
N SER A 410 1.92 7.11 5.98
CA SER A 410 3.09 6.57 5.26
C SER A 410 3.75 5.43 6.04
N PRO A 411 4.14 4.33 5.37
CA PRO A 411 4.84 3.22 6.03
C PRO A 411 6.29 3.58 6.38
N ILE A 412 6.89 4.57 5.72
CA ILE A 412 8.27 5.02 5.95
C ILE A 412 8.29 6.42 6.56
N ALA A 413 9.33 6.73 7.32
CA ALA A 413 9.46 8.02 7.98
C ALA A 413 10.01 9.06 7.01
N THR A 414 9.34 10.22 6.94
CA THR A 414 9.89 11.43 6.32
C THR A 414 11.16 11.86 7.04
N THR A 415 12.29 11.92 6.32
CA THR A 415 13.62 12.27 6.83
C THR A 415 14.32 13.23 5.90
N THR A 416 15.01 14.25 6.44
CA THR A 416 15.73 15.27 5.68
C THR A 416 17.07 14.76 5.11
N GLU A 417 17.04 13.69 4.32
CA GLU A 417 18.20 13.28 3.51
C GLU A 417 18.29 14.12 2.22
N SER A 418 19.51 14.39 1.75
CA SER A 418 19.80 15.08 0.49
C SER A 418 19.18 16.47 0.29
N GLY A 419 18.56 17.07 1.32
CA GLY A 419 17.90 18.38 1.25
C GLY A 419 16.44 18.36 0.81
N MET A 420 15.79 17.18 0.75
CA MET A 420 14.34 17.05 0.53
C MET A 420 13.68 16.40 1.75
N GLU A 421 12.57 16.97 2.23
CA GLU A 421 11.78 16.40 3.32
C GLU A 421 10.81 15.33 2.78
N ARG A 422 11.35 14.15 2.42
CA ARG A 422 10.53 13.00 2.00
C ARG A 422 11.13 11.65 2.38
N GLY A 423 10.29 10.75 2.88
CA GLY A 423 10.64 9.38 3.21
C GLY A 423 11.10 8.65 1.96
N THR A 424 12.13 7.82 2.09
CA THR A 424 12.85 7.23 0.94
C THR A 424 13.28 5.80 1.23
N ILE A 425 13.16 4.92 0.23
CA ILE A 425 13.85 3.63 0.17
C ILE A 425 15.06 3.79 -0.76
N THR A 426 16.27 3.59 -0.22
CA THR A 426 17.52 3.67 -0.99
C THR A 426 18.06 2.28 -1.29
N PHE A 427 18.08 1.88 -2.57
CA PHE A 427 18.86 0.75 -3.03
C PHE A 427 20.30 1.17 -3.31
N THR A 428 21.26 0.31 -2.95
CA THR A 428 22.67 0.46 -3.31
C THR A 428 23.20 -0.87 -3.84
N ASP A 429 23.67 -0.89 -5.08
CA ASP A 429 24.11 -2.09 -5.78
C ASP A 429 25.48 -1.90 -6.44
N GLU A 430 26.54 -2.37 -5.79
CA GLU A 430 27.89 -2.38 -6.35
C GLU A 430 28.03 -3.53 -7.36
N LEU A 431 28.42 -3.19 -8.60
CA LEU A 431 28.60 -4.15 -9.67
C LEU A 431 29.83 -5.04 -9.43
N GLY A 432 29.86 -6.21 -10.09
CA GLY A 432 31.03 -7.09 -10.04
C GLY A 432 32.26 -6.44 -10.68
N ALA A 433 33.45 -6.88 -10.29
CA ALA A 433 34.69 -6.45 -10.93
C ALA A 433 34.64 -6.68 -12.45
N TYR A 434 35.16 -5.72 -13.22
CA TYR A 434 35.07 -5.67 -14.69
C TYR A 434 33.66 -5.57 -15.30
N MET A 435 32.59 -5.38 -14.52
CA MET A 435 31.24 -5.12 -15.05
C MET A 435 30.92 -3.61 -15.13
N THR A 436 29.92 -3.26 -15.96
CA THR A 436 29.40 -1.89 -16.13
C THR A 436 27.92 -1.90 -16.52
N VAL A 437 27.22 -0.79 -16.24
CA VAL A 437 25.86 -0.53 -16.75
C VAL A 437 25.91 -0.25 -18.25
N ARG A 438 25.17 -1.03 -19.05
CA ARG A 438 25.08 -0.91 -20.51
C ARG A 438 23.87 -0.11 -20.99
N ASP A 439 22.75 -0.19 -20.26
CA ASP A 439 21.59 0.71 -20.40
C ASP A 439 20.87 0.79 -19.05
N MET A 440 20.25 1.92 -18.76
CA MET A 440 19.33 2.15 -17.64
C MET A 440 17.90 1.95 -18.15
N ASN A 441 17.58 0.74 -18.60
CA ASN A 441 16.48 0.38 -19.50
C ASN A 441 15.16 1.15 -19.27
N SER A 442 14.49 0.90 -18.15
CA SER A 442 13.13 1.41 -17.90
C SER A 442 12.72 1.33 -16.43
N VAL A 443 11.78 2.18 -16.03
CA VAL A 443 10.98 1.99 -14.81
C VAL A 443 9.69 1.27 -15.20
N VAL A 444 9.26 0.29 -14.40
CA VAL A 444 7.90 -0.25 -14.42
C VAL A 444 7.21 0.20 -13.13
N PHE A 445 6.18 1.03 -13.22
CA PHE A 445 5.45 1.57 -12.08
C PHE A 445 4.01 1.07 -12.10
N ALA A 446 3.56 0.42 -11.01
CA ALA A 446 2.19 -0.10 -10.85
C ALA A 446 1.65 -0.93 -12.04
N GLY A 447 2.53 -1.58 -12.80
CA GLY A 447 2.20 -2.37 -14.00
C GLY A 447 2.45 -1.67 -15.34
N ARG A 448 2.66 -0.34 -15.38
CA ARG A 448 2.95 0.42 -16.63
C ARG A 448 4.47 0.63 -16.81
N GLN A 449 4.99 0.48 -18.03
CA GLN A 449 6.42 0.69 -18.34
C GLN A 449 6.70 2.12 -18.86
N PHE A 450 7.85 2.67 -18.47
CA PHE A 450 8.34 3.99 -18.83
C PHE A 450 9.80 3.90 -19.29
N THR A 451 10.06 4.26 -20.53
CA THR A 451 11.39 4.24 -21.18
C THR A 451 11.93 5.63 -21.49
N ALA A 452 11.08 6.67 -21.41
CA ALA A 452 11.47 8.06 -21.57
C ALA A 452 12.33 8.49 -20.36
N LYS A 453 13.56 8.92 -20.64
CA LYS A 453 14.54 9.33 -19.65
C LYS A 453 15.54 10.30 -20.26
N THR A 454 16.06 11.20 -19.44
CA THR A 454 17.30 11.96 -19.73
C THR A 454 18.43 11.44 -18.85
N SER A 455 19.67 11.76 -19.20
CA SER A 455 20.87 11.39 -18.44
C SER A 455 21.93 12.48 -18.52
N GLU A 456 22.54 12.80 -17.38
CA GLU A 456 23.61 13.79 -17.25
C GLU A 456 24.80 13.18 -16.49
N THR A 457 26.00 13.33 -17.02
CA THR A 457 27.24 12.88 -16.37
C THR A 457 28.00 14.10 -15.84
N SER A 458 28.53 14.00 -14.62
CA SER A 458 29.30 15.06 -13.97
C SER A 458 30.56 15.46 -14.77
N GLU A 459 31.04 16.70 -14.61
CA GLU A 459 32.20 17.24 -15.37
C GLU A 459 33.49 16.42 -15.18
N ASP A 460 33.63 15.71 -14.05
CA ASP A 460 34.75 14.82 -13.74
C ASP A 460 34.57 13.37 -14.25
N GLY A 461 33.41 13.05 -14.83
CA GLY A 461 33.04 11.70 -15.28
C GLY A 461 32.70 10.73 -14.15
N ALA A 462 32.70 11.15 -12.89
CA ALA A 462 32.60 10.26 -11.74
C ALA A 462 31.18 9.73 -11.45
N THR A 463 30.12 10.40 -11.93
CA THR A 463 28.74 9.92 -11.75
C THR A 463 27.83 10.33 -12.91
N THR A 464 27.01 9.38 -13.37
CA THR A 464 25.90 9.62 -14.30
C THR A 464 24.57 9.53 -13.56
N THR A 465 23.77 10.60 -13.65
CA THR A 465 22.40 10.68 -13.10
C THR A 465 21.40 10.42 -14.23
N TYR A 466 20.33 9.68 -13.94
CA TYR A 466 19.21 9.44 -14.84
C TYR A 466 17.92 10.00 -14.25
N VAL A 467 17.14 10.71 -15.07
CA VAL A 467 15.83 11.27 -14.70
C VAL A 467 14.78 10.69 -15.62
N PHE A 468 13.82 9.95 -15.08
CA PHE A 468 12.73 9.34 -15.85
C PHE A 468 11.55 10.30 -16.03
N GLU A 469 10.89 10.23 -17.19
CA GLU A 469 9.77 11.11 -17.52
C GLU A 469 8.43 10.36 -17.40
N GLY A 470 7.49 10.94 -16.64
CA GLY A 470 6.11 10.47 -16.62
C GLY A 470 5.35 10.83 -15.33
N GLU A 471 4.10 11.24 -15.49
CA GLU A 471 3.15 11.38 -14.39
C GLU A 471 2.46 10.04 -14.10
N VAL A 472 2.23 9.75 -12.81
CA VAL A 472 1.66 8.48 -12.32
C VAL A 472 0.69 8.71 -11.17
N ASP A 473 -0.29 7.82 -11.03
CA ASP A 473 -1.08 7.69 -9.81
C ASP A 473 -0.20 7.03 -8.74
N GLY A 474 0.45 7.86 -7.90
CA GLY A 474 1.53 7.47 -6.99
C GLY A 474 1.09 6.44 -5.95
N ASN A 475 0.28 6.87 -4.98
CA ASN A 475 -0.41 5.97 -4.05
C ASN A 475 -1.60 6.65 -3.34
N PRO A 476 -2.45 5.89 -2.62
CA PRO A 476 -3.62 6.44 -1.91
C PRO A 476 -3.35 7.42 -0.75
N ILE A 477 -2.09 7.74 -0.44
CA ILE A 477 -1.73 8.74 0.60
C ILE A 477 -1.38 10.08 -0.05
N TYR A 478 -0.56 10.06 -1.10
CA TYR A 478 0.00 11.26 -1.75
C TYR A 478 -0.64 11.60 -3.10
N GLY A 479 -1.55 10.77 -3.63
CA GLY A 479 -2.20 11.00 -4.91
C GLY A 479 -1.23 10.89 -6.09
N THR A 480 -1.24 11.88 -6.97
CA THR A 480 -0.43 11.94 -8.20
C THR A 480 1.05 12.23 -7.89
N ALA A 481 1.95 11.54 -8.58
CA ALA A 481 3.40 11.70 -8.45
C ALA A 481 4.10 11.75 -9.82
N ASN A 482 5.35 12.16 -9.86
CA ASN A 482 6.13 12.29 -11.10
C ASN A 482 7.42 11.45 -11.02
N LEU A 483 7.71 10.65 -12.05
CA LEU A 483 8.89 9.78 -12.11
C LEU A 483 10.22 10.56 -12.10
N ALA A 484 10.21 11.87 -12.35
CA ALA A 484 11.39 12.72 -12.18
C ALA A 484 11.85 12.81 -10.71
N ASP A 485 11.00 12.46 -9.75
CA ASP A 485 11.36 12.37 -8.32
C ASP A 485 12.20 11.13 -7.95
N LEU A 486 12.25 10.12 -8.84
CA LEU A 486 13.05 8.91 -8.68
C LEU A 486 14.51 9.22 -9.00
N VAL A 487 15.33 9.42 -7.96
CA VAL A 487 16.76 9.68 -8.15
C VAL A 487 17.49 8.37 -8.46
N VAL A 488 18.01 8.25 -9.67
CA VAL A 488 18.82 7.10 -10.13
C VAL A 488 20.21 7.59 -10.51
N THR A 489 21.25 7.05 -9.90
CA THR A 489 22.65 7.38 -10.23
C THR A 489 23.51 6.13 -10.43
N VAL A 490 24.54 6.27 -11.26
CA VAL A 490 25.62 5.30 -11.44
C VAL A 490 26.93 6.03 -11.17
N THR A 491 27.61 5.66 -10.09
CA THR A 491 28.95 6.18 -9.76
C THR A 491 30.00 5.27 -10.39
N HIS A 492 30.94 5.86 -11.13
CA HIS A 492 31.94 5.15 -11.90
C HIS A 492 33.28 5.08 -11.14
N GLY A 493 33.88 3.89 -11.10
CA GLY A 493 35.16 3.62 -10.43
C GLY A 493 35.78 2.29 -10.88
N GLU A 494 36.59 1.68 -10.02
CA GLU A 494 37.13 0.32 -10.25
C GLU A 494 35.98 -0.68 -10.47
N THR A 495 35.06 -0.75 -9.49
CA THR A 495 33.67 -1.18 -9.65
C THR A 495 32.77 0.02 -9.94
N GLU A 496 31.59 -0.20 -10.53
CA GLU A 496 30.53 0.80 -10.60
C GLU A 496 29.51 0.55 -9.49
N THR A 497 28.83 1.60 -9.01
CA THR A 497 27.74 1.46 -8.04
C THR A 497 26.47 2.11 -8.56
N VAL A 498 25.39 1.35 -8.63
CA VAL A 498 24.05 1.84 -8.96
C VAL A 498 23.33 2.19 -7.66
N ARG A 499 22.80 3.41 -7.56
CA ARG A 499 21.95 3.87 -6.44
C ARG A 499 20.59 4.27 -6.98
N VAL A 500 19.53 3.80 -6.34
CA VAL A 500 18.13 4.13 -6.69
C VAL A 500 17.43 4.59 -5.41
N GLN A 501 16.89 5.80 -5.40
CA GLN A 501 16.13 6.34 -4.28
C GLN A 501 14.66 6.46 -4.69
N VAL A 502 13.82 5.57 -4.15
CA VAL A 502 12.36 5.58 -4.32
C VAL A 502 11.75 6.42 -3.19
N PRO A 503 11.22 7.63 -3.47
CA PRO A 503 10.58 8.45 -2.44
C PRO A 503 9.14 7.97 -2.18
N GLU A 504 8.57 8.37 -1.04
CA GLU A 504 7.31 7.81 -0.51
C GLU A 504 6.08 8.04 -1.39
N GLN A 505 6.03 9.11 -2.19
CA GLN A 505 4.97 9.31 -3.20
C GLN A 505 5.10 8.40 -4.43
N LEU A 506 6.28 7.83 -4.68
CA LEU A 506 6.54 6.83 -5.73
C LEU A 506 6.66 5.40 -5.18
N LEU A 507 6.24 5.16 -3.93
CA LEU A 507 6.14 3.83 -3.36
C LEU A 507 4.72 3.29 -3.54
N PRO A 508 4.46 2.26 -4.39
CA PRO A 508 3.12 1.73 -4.55
C PRO A 508 2.62 1.08 -3.27
N LEU A 509 1.42 1.47 -2.83
CA LEU A 509 0.80 0.98 -1.59
C LEU A 509 -0.43 0.13 -1.87
N ARG A 510 -0.48 -1.05 -1.25
CA ARG A 510 -1.71 -1.79 -1.04
C ARG A 510 -2.37 -1.30 0.25
N LEU A 511 -3.41 -0.51 0.09
CA LEU A 511 -4.30 -0.03 1.14
C LEU A 511 -5.30 -1.13 1.48
N TYR A 512 -5.24 -1.63 2.72
CA TYR A 512 -6.29 -2.44 3.32
C TYR A 512 -7.35 -1.49 3.89
N SER A 513 -8.51 -1.39 3.27
CA SER A 513 -9.63 -0.59 3.79
C SER A 513 -10.64 -1.52 4.48
N ALA A 514 -10.91 -1.26 5.75
CA ALA A 514 -11.90 -2.00 6.54
C ALA A 514 -13.00 -1.05 7.03
N SER A 515 -14.21 -1.21 6.49
CA SER A 515 -15.41 -0.61 7.07
C SER A 515 -16.08 -1.58 8.02
N VAL A 516 -16.80 -1.08 9.03
CA VAL A 516 -17.64 -1.88 9.93
C VAL A 516 -19.01 -1.23 9.99
N ASP A 517 -20.05 -1.96 9.62
CA ASP A 517 -21.41 -1.43 9.50
C ASP A 517 -22.21 -1.45 10.82
N GLN A 518 -23.49 -1.09 10.73
CA GLN A 518 -24.40 -0.95 11.87
C GLN A 518 -24.71 -2.28 12.58
N ASP A 519 -24.67 -3.40 11.85
CA ASP A 519 -24.89 -4.74 12.40
C ASP A 519 -23.58 -5.41 12.87
N GLY A 520 -22.43 -4.78 12.59
CA GLY A 520 -21.10 -5.31 12.92
C GLY A 520 -20.48 -6.17 11.82
N ASN A 521 -21.07 -6.21 10.62
CA ASN A 521 -20.42 -6.83 9.47
C ASN A 521 -19.20 -5.98 9.10
N VAL A 522 -18.04 -6.62 8.96
CA VAL A 522 -16.85 -5.95 8.45
C VAL A 522 -16.87 -6.09 6.93
N THR A 523 -16.65 -5.00 6.19
CA THR A 523 -16.37 -5.07 4.75
C THR A 523 -14.91 -4.68 4.55
N THR A 524 -14.10 -5.65 4.09
CA THR A 524 -12.68 -5.45 3.77
C THR A 524 -12.46 -5.37 2.27
N THR A 525 -11.79 -4.32 1.81
CA THR A 525 -11.28 -4.18 0.44
C THR A 525 -9.78 -3.96 0.44
N ILE A 526 -9.14 -4.33 -0.67
CA ILE A 526 -7.71 -4.13 -0.93
C ILE A 526 -7.62 -3.59 -2.35
N ASN A 527 -6.90 -2.49 -2.59
CA ASN A 527 -6.60 -2.10 -3.97
C ASN A 527 -5.47 -2.99 -4.52
N ASP A 528 -5.63 -3.50 -5.74
CA ASP A 528 -4.52 -4.11 -6.44
C ASP A 528 -3.54 -3.02 -6.91
N THR A 529 -2.26 -3.27 -6.65
CA THR A 529 -1.13 -2.56 -7.25
C THR A 529 0.10 -3.48 -7.23
N PHE A 530 1.09 -3.12 -8.05
CA PHE A 530 2.32 -3.87 -8.30
C PHE A 530 3.55 -3.06 -7.91
N PRO A 531 4.69 -3.70 -7.56
CA PRO A 531 5.93 -3.00 -7.27
C PRO A 531 6.37 -2.02 -8.35
N ILE A 532 6.91 -0.88 -7.93
CA ILE A 532 7.81 -0.08 -8.77
C ILE A 532 9.07 -0.91 -8.97
N ARG A 533 9.57 -0.99 -10.21
CA ARG A 533 10.76 -1.75 -10.58
C ARG A 533 11.66 -0.91 -11.46
N VAL A 534 12.92 -0.73 -11.07
CA VAL A 534 13.94 -0.06 -11.88
C VAL A 534 14.80 -1.12 -12.54
N PHE A 535 14.87 -1.10 -13.87
CA PHE A 535 15.58 -2.07 -14.68
C PHE A 535 16.80 -1.46 -15.37
N TYR A 536 17.92 -2.16 -15.31
CA TYR A 536 19.15 -1.80 -16.01
C TYR A 536 19.92 -3.05 -16.49
N SER A 537 20.56 -2.92 -17.65
CA SER A 537 21.33 -4.00 -18.27
C SER A 537 22.79 -3.91 -17.83
N VAL A 538 23.37 -5.04 -17.43
CA VAL A 538 24.74 -5.13 -16.92
C VAL A 538 25.55 -6.08 -17.80
N GLY A 539 26.79 -5.70 -18.13
CA GLY A 539 27.70 -6.55 -18.87
C GLY A 539 29.16 -6.23 -18.60
N LEU A 540 30.08 -7.02 -19.15
CA LEU A 540 31.52 -6.73 -19.07
C LEU A 540 31.85 -5.34 -19.63
N LYS A 541 32.83 -4.65 -19.02
CA LYS A 541 33.44 -3.39 -19.51
C LYS A 541 34.03 -3.60 -20.91
N ASP A 542 34.09 -2.53 -21.70
CA ASP A 542 34.57 -2.60 -23.08
C ASP A 542 36.03 -3.09 -23.17
N GLY A 543 36.31 -3.90 -24.20
CA GLY A 543 37.60 -4.57 -24.39
C GLY A 543 37.86 -5.78 -23.48
N VAL A 544 37.17 -5.95 -22.35
CA VAL A 544 37.48 -7.05 -21.40
C VAL A 544 37.22 -8.43 -22.03
N ARG A 545 36.16 -8.58 -22.83
CA ARG A 545 35.88 -9.85 -23.55
C ARG A 545 37.02 -10.23 -24.50
N ASP A 546 37.66 -9.27 -25.15
CA ASP A 546 38.78 -9.50 -26.07
C ASP A 546 40.09 -9.73 -25.30
N ALA A 547 40.30 -8.98 -24.21
CA ALA A 547 41.46 -9.10 -23.33
C ALA A 547 41.57 -10.47 -22.63
N LEU A 548 40.49 -11.25 -22.54
CA LEU A 548 40.55 -12.63 -22.05
C LEU A 548 41.44 -13.56 -22.90
N ALA A 549 41.77 -13.18 -24.15
CA ALA A 549 42.70 -13.94 -25.00
C ALA A 549 44.18 -13.65 -24.71
N ASP A 550 44.51 -12.47 -24.17
CA ASP A 550 45.87 -12.03 -23.81
C ASP A 550 45.78 -11.03 -22.62
N PRO A 551 45.50 -11.51 -21.40
CA PRO A 551 45.13 -10.65 -20.28
C PRO A 551 46.34 -9.94 -19.64
N ASP A 552 46.13 -8.69 -19.22
CA ASP A 552 47.10 -7.96 -18.40
C ASP A 552 47.30 -8.60 -17.01
N GLU A 553 48.31 -8.14 -16.26
CA GLU A 553 48.66 -8.72 -14.95
C GLU A 553 47.50 -8.68 -13.93
N ALA A 554 46.64 -7.65 -13.98
CA ALA A 554 45.49 -7.52 -13.08
C ALA A 554 44.35 -8.45 -13.49
N LEU A 555 44.00 -8.47 -14.78
CA LEU A 555 42.96 -9.37 -15.31
C LEU A 555 43.38 -10.84 -15.19
N ALA A 556 44.65 -11.17 -15.43
CA ALA A 556 45.19 -12.51 -15.24
C ALA A 556 45.17 -12.93 -13.75
N ALA A 557 45.49 -12.03 -12.82
CA ALA A 557 45.37 -12.29 -11.39
C ALA A 557 43.91 -12.49 -10.96
N TYR A 558 42.99 -11.65 -11.45
CA TYR A 558 41.55 -11.75 -11.18
C TYR A 558 40.97 -13.07 -11.71
N VAL A 559 41.23 -13.40 -12.98
CA VAL A 559 40.77 -14.63 -13.65
C VAL A 559 41.30 -15.88 -12.94
N LYS A 560 42.56 -15.85 -12.47
CA LYS A 560 43.18 -16.93 -11.70
C LYS A 560 42.56 -17.11 -10.31
N ALA A 561 42.13 -16.03 -9.66
CA ALA A 561 41.44 -16.08 -8.37
C ALA A 561 39.97 -16.53 -8.50
N ASN A 562 39.28 -16.08 -9.55
CA ASN A 562 37.82 -16.26 -9.72
C ASN A 562 37.45 -17.37 -10.75
N GLY A 563 38.44 -18.12 -11.25
CA GLY A 563 38.24 -19.29 -12.11
C GLY A 563 37.54 -18.98 -13.45
N GLU A 564 38.05 -18.01 -14.20
CA GLU A 564 37.46 -17.55 -15.47
C GLU A 564 35.99 -17.08 -15.36
N THR A 565 35.58 -16.53 -14.20
CA THR A 565 34.21 -16.05 -13.99
C THR A 565 34.08 -14.63 -13.47
N PHE A 566 32.98 -14.00 -13.88
CA PHE A 566 32.54 -12.66 -13.51
C PHE A 566 31.11 -12.75 -12.96
N THR A 567 30.71 -11.80 -12.12
CA THR A 567 29.35 -11.73 -11.54
C THR A 567 28.73 -10.39 -11.86
N SER A 568 27.41 -10.31 -12.07
CA SER A 568 26.77 -9.02 -12.40
C SER A 568 26.97 -8.00 -11.29
N ASN A 569 26.98 -8.48 -10.04
CA ASN A 569 27.12 -7.68 -8.84
C ASN A 569 28.17 -8.26 -7.91
N LYS A 570 28.72 -7.42 -7.05
CA LYS A 570 29.61 -7.83 -5.97
C LYS A 570 28.94 -8.88 -5.08
N TYR A 571 29.77 -9.68 -4.41
CA TYR A 571 29.38 -10.59 -3.35
C TYR A 571 30.63 -10.93 -2.52
N ASP A 572 30.43 -11.35 -1.27
CA ASP A 572 31.49 -11.91 -0.44
C ASP A 572 31.40 -13.44 -0.47
N GLU A 573 32.54 -14.14 -0.62
CA GLU A 573 32.56 -15.60 -0.75
C GLU A 573 32.06 -16.28 0.54
N GLY A 574 31.06 -17.17 0.39
CA GLY A 574 30.48 -17.91 1.51
C GLY A 574 29.53 -17.11 2.41
N ALA A 575 29.19 -15.86 2.07
CA ALA A 575 28.27 -15.04 2.87
C ALA A 575 26.81 -15.54 2.82
N GLU A 576 26.08 -15.35 3.93
CA GLU A 576 24.62 -15.55 3.97
C GLU A 576 23.90 -14.43 3.21
N ARG A 577 24.25 -13.18 3.52
CA ARG A 577 23.62 -11.95 3.00
C ARG A 577 24.26 -11.52 1.69
N GLY A 578 23.47 -10.93 0.79
CA GLY A 578 23.98 -10.20 -0.38
C GLY A 578 24.60 -8.85 0.00
N SER A 579 25.50 -8.34 -0.83
CA SER A 579 26.08 -6.99 -0.67
C SER A 579 25.23 -5.89 -1.30
N THR A 580 24.28 -6.21 -2.17
CA THR A 580 23.25 -5.26 -2.59
C THR A 580 22.30 -5.02 -1.42
N THR A 581 22.01 -3.76 -1.10
CA THR A 581 21.09 -3.40 -0.01
C THR A 581 19.91 -2.59 -0.50
N ALA A 582 18.83 -2.62 0.27
CA ALA A 582 17.73 -1.66 0.21
C ALA A 582 17.41 -1.18 1.63
N THR A 583 17.67 0.10 1.91
CA THR A 583 17.58 0.69 3.25
C THR A 583 16.44 1.70 3.34
N PHE A 584 15.77 1.74 4.50
CA PHE A 584 14.72 2.72 4.82
C PHE A 584 14.52 2.87 6.33
N THR A 585 13.95 3.99 6.75
CA THR A 585 13.46 4.20 8.13
C THR A 585 11.94 3.96 8.14
N PRO A 586 11.41 2.98 8.89
CA PRO A 586 9.96 2.81 9.02
C PRO A 586 9.34 3.93 9.86
N ALA A 587 8.10 4.35 9.54
CA ALA A 587 7.37 5.34 10.34
C ALA A 587 7.02 4.80 11.73
N LYS A 588 6.98 5.65 12.77
CA LYS A 588 6.56 5.23 14.12
C LYS A 588 5.08 4.84 14.22
N SER A 589 4.25 5.28 13.25
CA SER A 589 2.86 4.86 13.08
C SER A 589 2.69 3.49 12.40
N ASN A 590 3.78 2.84 12.02
CA ASN A 590 3.75 1.60 11.26
C ASN A 590 3.69 0.36 12.18
N ASP A 591 2.50 -0.25 12.28
CA ASP A 591 2.27 -1.42 13.13
C ASP A 591 3.07 -2.68 12.71
N PHE A 592 3.62 -2.78 11.49
CA PHE A 592 4.52 -3.90 11.17
C PHE A 592 5.84 -3.79 11.93
N TYR A 593 6.42 -2.58 12.01
CA TYR A 593 7.76 -2.35 12.54
C TYR A 593 7.78 -1.83 13.99
N TYR A 594 6.69 -1.21 14.45
CA TYR A 594 6.58 -0.63 15.78
C TYR A 594 5.30 -1.09 16.51
N PHE A 595 5.32 -1.06 17.84
CA PHE A 595 4.10 -1.00 18.64
C PHE A 595 3.53 0.41 18.55
N VAL A 596 2.38 0.59 17.89
CA VAL A 596 1.76 1.92 17.70
C VAL A 596 1.04 2.44 18.95
N ASN A 597 0.64 1.54 19.86
CA ASN A 597 0.04 1.83 21.16
C ASN A 597 0.83 1.17 22.28
N ASP A 598 0.62 1.65 23.50
CA ASP A 598 0.98 0.95 24.73
C ASP A 598 0.28 -0.42 24.73
N THR A 599 1.08 -1.49 24.62
CA THR A 599 0.60 -2.85 24.34
C THR A 599 0.86 -3.77 25.55
N PRO A 600 -0.18 -4.19 26.29
CA PRO A 600 -0.01 -5.08 27.45
C PRO A 600 0.64 -6.42 27.08
N LEU A 601 1.47 -6.93 27.99
CA LEU A 601 2.02 -8.28 27.94
C LEU A 601 1.28 -9.20 28.90
N TYR A 602 1.18 -10.47 28.51
CA TYR A 602 0.48 -11.53 29.23
C TYR A 602 1.41 -12.74 29.43
N ASN A 603 1.21 -13.51 30.50
CA ASN A 603 2.04 -14.70 30.78
C ASN A 603 1.59 -15.93 29.97
N SER A 604 0.40 -15.86 29.36
CA SER A 604 -0.19 -16.86 28.48
C SER A 604 -1.12 -16.21 27.44
N GLU A 605 -1.72 -17.01 26.55
CA GLU A 605 -2.67 -16.55 25.52
C GLU A 605 -4.06 -16.27 26.10
N ASN A 606 -4.11 -15.45 27.15
CA ASN A 606 -5.31 -15.15 27.92
C ASN A 606 -5.27 -13.72 28.49
N ALA A 607 -6.26 -12.91 28.13
CA ALA A 607 -6.36 -11.52 28.60
C ALA A 607 -6.58 -11.38 30.12
N ALA A 608 -6.95 -12.47 30.82
CA ALA A 608 -7.06 -12.50 32.28
C ALA A 608 -5.74 -12.82 33.01
N ASP A 609 -4.63 -12.99 32.29
CA ASP A 609 -3.31 -13.36 32.84
C ASP A 609 -2.21 -12.32 32.48
N PRO A 610 -2.34 -11.05 32.92
CA PRO A 610 -1.38 -9.99 32.58
C PRO A 610 -0.03 -10.18 33.28
N ALA A 611 1.04 -9.85 32.57
CA ALA A 611 2.40 -9.88 33.10
C ALA A 611 2.59 -8.76 34.13
N LYS A 612 3.19 -9.10 35.28
CA LYS A 612 3.56 -8.13 36.34
C LYS A 612 5.09 -7.87 36.39
N SER A 613 5.87 -8.62 35.61
CA SER A 613 7.33 -8.46 35.43
C SER A 613 7.82 -9.21 34.18
N VAL A 614 8.85 -8.68 33.51
CA VAL A 614 9.51 -9.34 32.36
C VAL A 614 10.87 -9.91 32.76
N GLU A 615 11.10 -11.18 32.45
CA GLU A 615 12.35 -11.91 32.70
C GLU A 615 12.90 -12.50 31.40
N ALA A 616 14.21 -12.36 31.16
CA ALA A 616 14.85 -12.74 29.90
C ALA A 616 14.76 -14.23 29.53
N GLY A 617 14.45 -15.11 30.49
CA GLY A 617 14.30 -16.56 30.29
C GLY A 617 12.87 -17.05 30.08
N LYS A 618 11.88 -16.15 29.96
CA LYS A 618 10.45 -16.48 29.79
C LYS A 618 9.93 -16.06 28.42
N THR A 619 8.83 -16.67 28.00
CA THR A 619 8.01 -16.18 26.88
C THR A 619 6.82 -15.41 27.44
N TYR A 620 6.45 -14.32 26.76
CA TYR A 620 5.24 -13.54 27.03
C TYR A 620 4.41 -13.46 25.75
N HIS A 621 3.16 -13.07 25.86
CA HIS A 621 2.25 -12.93 24.72
C HIS A 621 1.66 -11.53 24.68
N TYR A 622 1.36 -11.01 23.48
CA TYR A 622 0.52 -9.83 23.29
C TYR A 622 -0.58 -10.13 22.27
N LEU A 623 -1.72 -9.45 22.41
CA LEU A 623 -2.85 -9.60 21.50
C LEU A 623 -2.79 -8.56 20.38
N ARG A 624 -2.94 -9.00 19.13
CA ARG A 624 -3.05 -8.12 17.96
C ARG A 624 -4.40 -8.32 17.28
N THR A 625 -5.13 -7.24 17.03
CA THR A 625 -6.35 -7.24 16.22
C THR A 625 -6.01 -6.88 14.78
N TYR A 626 -6.66 -7.53 13.81
CA TYR A 626 -6.67 -7.13 12.41
C TYR A 626 -8.06 -7.38 11.77
N TYR A 627 -8.26 -6.91 10.54
CA TYR A 627 -9.52 -7.07 9.80
C TYR A 627 -9.20 -7.75 8.47
N ALA A 628 -9.85 -8.87 8.16
CA ALA A 628 -9.63 -9.71 6.97
C ALA A 628 -10.88 -10.50 6.64
N ASP A 629 -11.05 -10.91 5.37
CA ASP A 629 -12.12 -11.84 4.95
C ASP A 629 -13.53 -11.41 5.40
N ASN A 630 -13.81 -10.10 5.40
CA ASN A 630 -15.05 -9.51 5.92
C ASN A 630 -15.35 -9.82 7.41
N ALA A 631 -14.30 -9.96 8.23
CA ALA A 631 -14.38 -10.15 9.68
C ALA A 631 -13.28 -9.42 10.47
N LYS A 632 -13.51 -9.25 11.78
CA LYS A 632 -12.47 -8.91 12.77
C LYS A 632 -11.78 -10.21 13.22
N HIS A 633 -10.45 -10.18 13.29
CA HIS A 633 -9.62 -11.29 13.77
C HIS A 633 -8.75 -10.83 14.93
N GLU A 634 -8.46 -11.78 15.84
CA GLU A 634 -7.57 -11.59 16.98
C GLU A 634 -6.50 -12.67 16.96
N GLN A 635 -5.25 -12.27 17.18
CA GLN A 635 -4.09 -13.16 17.16
C GLN A 635 -3.17 -12.88 18.35
N TRP A 636 -2.86 -13.93 19.10
CA TRP A 636 -1.78 -13.91 20.07
C TRP A 636 -0.43 -14.01 19.37
N ILE A 637 0.50 -13.14 19.76
CA ILE A 637 1.88 -13.13 19.29
C ILE A 637 2.80 -13.37 20.48
N ALA A 638 3.59 -14.44 20.43
CA ALA A 638 4.64 -14.70 21.41
C ALA A 638 5.82 -13.73 21.23
N VAL A 639 6.37 -13.23 22.33
CA VAL A 639 7.58 -12.42 22.40
C VAL A 639 8.53 -13.01 23.43
N ASN A 640 9.82 -13.08 23.10
CA ASN A 640 10.84 -13.54 24.03
C ASN A 640 11.07 -12.47 25.10
N GLY A 641 11.15 -12.85 26.37
CA GLY A 641 11.43 -11.94 27.47
C GLY A 641 12.76 -11.22 27.33
N ALA A 642 13.75 -11.78 26.62
CA ALA A 642 15.00 -11.10 26.30
C ALA A 642 14.83 -9.97 25.27
N ASP A 643 13.90 -10.10 24.32
CA ASP A 643 13.58 -9.05 23.34
C ASP A 643 12.78 -7.90 23.98
N ALA A 644 11.94 -8.21 24.97
CA ALA A 644 11.12 -7.26 25.72
C ALA A 644 11.86 -6.60 26.90
N ALA A 645 12.87 -7.24 27.48
CA ALA A 645 13.63 -6.71 28.60
C ALA A 645 14.22 -5.33 28.31
N GLY A 646 13.99 -4.37 29.21
CA GLY A 646 14.42 -2.98 29.04
C GLY A 646 13.60 -2.15 28.05
N LYS A 647 12.58 -2.73 27.39
CA LYS A 647 11.67 -2.07 26.44
C LYS A 647 10.21 -2.03 26.92
N THR A 648 9.99 -2.26 28.21
CA THR A 648 8.66 -2.30 28.82
C THR A 648 8.54 -1.31 29.98
N GLN A 649 7.34 -0.79 30.19
CA GLN A 649 6.97 0.02 31.36
C GLN A 649 5.95 -0.72 32.23
N THR A 650 5.73 -0.23 33.46
CA THR A 650 4.74 -0.77 34.40
C THR A 650 3.65 0.27 34.66
N GLY A 651 2.40 -0.08 34.41
CA GLY A 651 1.23 0.78 34.62
C GLY A 651 0.87 0.96 36.10
N ALA A 652 -0.05 1.88 36.38
CA ALA A 652 -0.47 2.20 37.75
C ALA A 652 -1.16 1.02 38.49
N ASN A 653 -1.61 0.00 37.75
CA ASN A 653 -2.16 -1.27 38.24
C ASN A 653 -1.10 -2.38 38.41
N GLY A 654 0.18 -2.06 38.23
CA GLY A 654 1.31 -3.00 38.31
C GLY A 654 1.49 -3.89 37.09
N GLU A 655 0.83 -3.62 35.96
CA GLU A 655 0.88 -4.45 34.74
C GLU A 655 1.94 -3.96 33.77
N VAL A 656 2.60 -4.90 33.10
CA VAL A 656 3.71 -4.62 32.20
C VAL A 656 3.22 -4.53 30.77
N PHE A 657 3.61 -3.45 30.10
CA PHE A 657 3.28 -3.18 28.71
C PHE A 657 4.53 -2.74 27.93
N VAL A 658 4.49 -2.95 26.61
CA VAL A 658 5.47 -2.38 25.67
C VAL A 658 4.96 -1.00 25.23
N PRO A 659 5.69 0.11 25.47
CA PRO A 659 5.20 1.44 25.12
C PRO A 659 5.07 1.69 23.62
N ALA A 660 4.18 2.61 23.25
CA ALA A 660 4.07 3.15 21.90
C ALA A 660 5.42 3.66 21.35
N GLY A 661 5.68 3.43 20.07
CA GLY A 661 6.95 3.77 19.41
C GLY A 661 8.11 2.80 19.68
N THR A 662 7.87 1.66 20.34
CA THR A 662 8.89 0.61 20.55
C THR A 662 9.00 -0.32 19.33
N VAL A 663 10.21 -0.73 18.96
CA VAL A 663 10.49 -1.60 17.80
C VAL A 663 10.01 -3.05 17.99
N ARG A 664 9.34 -3.60 16.97
CA ARG A 664 8.97 -5.03 16.86
C ARG A 664 10.12 -5.85 16.25
N MET A 665 11.06 -6.28 17.09
CA MET A 665 12.32 -6.94 16.67
C MET A 665 12.13 -8.17 15.75
N GLY A 666 11.11 -8.99 16.01
CA GLY A 666 10.96 -10.29 15.35
C GLY A 666 10.43 -10.27 13.91
N LEU A 667 9.80 -9.18 13.46
CA LEU A 667 9.12 -9.14 12.16
C LEU A 667 10.02 -8.71 10.98
N ALA A 668 11.16 -8.07 11.26
CA ALA A 668 12.13 -7.63 10.27
C ALA A 668 13.51 -8.28 10.45
N ASN A 669 13.54 -9.52 10.98
CA ASN A 669 14.75 -10.29 11.24
C ASN A 669 14.56 -11.75 10.80
N TYR A 670 14.54 -11.98 9.48
CA TYR A 670 14.37 -13.29 8.86
C TYR A 670 15.28 -13.46 7.64
N THR A 671 15.46 -14.68 7.16
CA THR A 671 16.18 -14.96 5.91
C THR A 671 15.31 -15.81 4.99
N VAL A 672 15.23 -15.44 3.71
CA VAL A 672 14.72 -16.31 2.64
C VAL A 672 15.90 -16.80 1.82
N ALA A 673 16.12 -18.11 1.81
CA ALA A 673 17.13 -18.76 0.99
C ALA A 673 16.76 -18.70 -0.50
N LYS A 674 17.76 -18.71 -1.39
CA LYS A 674 17.53 -18.89 -2.84
C LYS A 674 16.90 -20.26 -3.11
N LYS A 675 16.00 -20.32 -4.12
CA LYS A 675 15.41 -21.59 -4.59
C LYS A 675 16.50 -22.53 -5.16
N ASP A 676 17.44 -21.95 -5.92
CA ASP A 676 18.74 -22.54 -6.29
C ASP A 676 19.81 -21.44 -6.26
N ASN A 677 21.05 -21.73 -5.83
CA ASN A 677 22.17 -20.77 -5.85
C ASN A 677 23.15 -21.12 -6.99
N VAL A 678 22.68 -21.03 -8.24
CA VAL A 678 23.48 -21.42 -9.42
C VAL A 678 24.68 -20.50 -9.65
N THR A 679 24.61 -19.24 -9.19
CA THR A 679 25.76 -18.32 -9.24
C THR A 679 26.80 -18.59 -8.16
N ARG A 680 26.50 -19.40 -7.13
CA ARG A 680 27.37 -19.67 -5.97
C ARG A 680 27.78 -18.41 -5.20
N THR A 681 26.94 -17.38 -5.25
CA THR A 681 27.10 -16.15 -4.47
C THR A 681 26.39 -16.29 -3.11
N ALA A 682 25.85 -15.22 -2.53
CA ALA A 682 25.16 -15.25 -1.24
C ALA A 682 24.06 -16.33 -1.18
N THR A 683 23.86 -16.96 -0.02
CA THR A 683 22.87 -18.05 0.12
C THR A 683 21.43 -17.56 0.28
N ALA A 684 21.24 -16.36 0.83
CA ALA A 684 19.95 -15.69 0.88
C ALA A 684 19.60 -15.04 -0.46
N ALA A 685 18.31 -15.06 -0.81
CA ALA A 685 17.75 -14.13 -1.79
C ALA A 685 17.43 -12.79 -1.12
N ILE A 686 16.81 -12.82 0.08
CA ILE A 686 16.38 -11.64 0.84
C ILE A 686 16.63 -11.85 2.35
N ALA A 687 17.32 -10.90 3.00
CA ALA A 687 17.66 -10.97 4.43
C ALA A 687 17.59 -9.60 5.14
N PRO A 688 16.39 -9.12 5.53
CA PRO A 688 16.21 -7.90 6.33
C PRO A 688 16.81 -8.05 7.74
N ARG A 689 17.46 -6.98 8.21
CA ARG A 689 17.89 -6.81 9.60
C ARG A 689 17.58 -5.37 10.04
N TRP A 690 17.41 -5.17 11.35
CA TRP A 690 17.40 -3.83 11.95
C TRP A 690 18.84 -3.30 12.09
N ASP A 691 19.07 -2.05 11.67
CA ASP A 691 20.26 -1.28 12.04
C ASP A 691 19.83 0.04 12.68
N GLY A 692 19.99 0.15 14.00
CA GLY A 692 19.45 1.23 14.82
C GLY A 692 17.93 1.37 14.68
N THR A 693 17.49 2.44 14.03
CA THR A 693 16.08 2.72 13.68
C THR A 693 15.75 2.50 12.20
N THR A 694 16.71 2.02 11.41
CA THR A 694 16.55 1.70 9.99
C THR A 694 16.41 0.19 9.79
N VAL A 695 15.86 -0.21 8.65
CA VAL A 695 15.85 -1.60 8.19
C VAL A 695 16.75 -1.69 6.98
N ASP A 696 17.76 -2.57 7.08
CA ASP A 696 18.69 -2.91 6.01
C ASP A 696 18.28 -4.26 5.40
N VAL A 697 17.80 -4.24 4.15
CA VAL A 697 17.42 -5.45 3.42
C VAL A 697 18.54 -5.84 2.47
N ALA A 698 19.34 -6.83 2.85
CA ALA A 698 20.32 -7.44 1.95
C ALA A 698 19.62 -8.31 0.90
N LEU A 699 20.02 -8.14 -0.35
CA LEU A 699 19.44 -8.75 -1.54
C LEU A 699 20.54 -9.52 -2.30
N GLY A 700 20.42 -10.85 -2.37
CA GLY A 700 21.54 -11.73 -2.73
C GLY A 700 21.51 -12.36 -4.13
N ASN A 701 20.42 -12.21 -4.90
CA ASN A 701 20.35 -12.73 -6.26
C ASN A 701 21.37 -12.03 -7.18
N ASN A 702 22.08 -12.82 -7.98
CA ASN A 702 23.18 -12.36 -8.82
C ASN A 702 23.11 -13.01 -10.22
N GLY A 703 23.91 -12.51 -11.15
CA GLY A 703 24.27 -13.17 -12.41
C GLY A 703 25.70 -13.70 -12.34
N ARG A 704 26.00 -14.81 -13.02
CA ARG A 704 27.34 -15.38 -13.16
C ARG A 704 27.63 -15.68 -14.63
N LEU A 705 28.68 -15.04 -15.14
CA LEU A 705 29.20 -15.19 -16.48
C LEU A 705 30.48 -16.03 -16.39
N ALA A 706 30.55 -17.13 -17.13
CA ALA A 706 31.63 -18.12 -17.00
C ALA A 706 32.03 -18.67 -18.36
N VAL A 707 33.31 -18.98 -18.56
CA VAL A 707 33.75 -19.73 -19.75
C VAL A 707 33.03 -21.08 -19.81
N ALA A 708 32.47 -21.40 -20.98
CA ALA A 708 31.78 -22.66 -21.23
C ALA A 708 32.72 -23.84 -20.97
N GLN A 709 32.27 -24.75 -20.10
CA GLN A 709 32.90 -26.07 -19.99
C GLN A 709 32.46 -26.89 -21.21
N GLU A 710 33.40 -27.58 -21.85
CA GLU A 710 33.06 -28.52 -22.93
C GLU A 710 32.02 -29.54 -22.41
N PRO A 711 30.98 -29.86 -23.20
CA PRO A 711 29.94 -30.77 -22.76
C PRO A 711 30.55 -32.15 -22.48
N VAL A 712 30.51 -32.55 -21.20
CA VAL A 712 31.02 -33.86 -20.74
C VAL A 712 30.26 -34.94 -21.49
N THR A 713 30.90 -35.49 -22.53
CA THR A 713 30.36 -36.58 -23.32
C THR A 713 30.25 -37.79 -22.39
N PRO A 714 29.04 -38.31 -22.11
CA PRO A 714 28.90 -39.36 -21.10
C PRO A 714 29.60 -40.62 -21.58
N GLU A 715 30.55 -41.11 -20.80
CA GLU A 715 31.23 -42.38 -21.11
C GLU A 715 30.19 -43.50 -21.25
N PRO A 716 30.27 -44.33 -22.30
CA PRO A 716 29.34 -45.44 -22.47
C PRO A 716 29.55 -46.45 -21.35
N LYS A 717 28.57 -46.56 -20.44
CA LYS A 717 28.60 -47.54 -19.34
C LYS A 717 28.94 -48.94 -19.89
N PRO A 718 29.91 -49.65 -19.29
CA PRO A 718 30.18 -51.05 -19.64
C PRO A 718 28.91 -51.90 -19.54
N GLN A 719 28.67 -52.75 -20.53
CA GLN A 719 27.59 -53.72 -20.47
C GLN A 719 27.95 -54.84 -19.49
N GLU A 720 27.12 -55.06 -18.47
CA GLU A 720 27.24 -56.25 -17.62
C GLU A 720 26.87 -57.52 -18.39
N PRO A 721 27.52 -58.66 -18.08
CA PRO A 721 27.37 -59.88 -18.86
C PRO A 721 26.02 -60.55 -18.63
N THR A 722 25.31 -60.84 -19.72
CA THR A 722 24.04 -61.58 -19.67
C THR A 722 24.25 -63.04 -19.27
N THR A 723 23.50 -63.49 -18.27
CA THR A 723 23.38 -64.91 -17.90
C THR A 723 21.95 -65.40 -18.23
N PRO A 724 21.73 -66.62 -18.75
CA PRO A 724 20.46 -66.98 -19.39
C PRO A 724 19.25 -67.14 -18.44
N ALA A 725 18.05 -67.10 -19.02
CA ALA A 725 16.78 -67.11 -18.32
C ALA A 725 16.37 -68.48 -17.75
N GLU A 726 15.54 -68.46 -16.70
CA GLU A 726 14.70 -69.59 -16.27
C GLU A 726 13.23 -69.14 -16.11
N THR A 727 12.31 -70.11 -16.19
CA THR A 727 10.88 -69.89 -16.53
C THR A 727 10.01 -69.54 -15.31
N PRO A 728 9.04 -68.60 -15.42
CA PRO A 728 8.18 -68.21 -14.29
C PRO A 728 7.19 -69.31 -13.86
N LYS A 729 6.92 -69.39 -12.56
CA LYS A 729 5.85 -70.20 -11.96
C LYS A 729 4.99 -69.35 -11.00
N PRO A 730 3.65 -69.29 -11.17
CA PRO A 730 2.78 -68.44 -10.35
C PRO A 730 2.15 -69.18 -9.15
N THR A 731 1.94 -68.48 -8.03
CA THR A 731 0.96 -68.86 -7.00
C THR A 731 0.46 -67.67 -6.18
N GLN A 732 -0.86 -67.61 -5.98
CA GLN A 732 -1.65 -66.82 -5.02
C GLN A 732 -1.94 -67.69 -3.76
N PRO A 733 -2.71 -67.26 -2.72
CA PRO A 733 -3.07 -65.92 -2.21
C PRO A 733 -2.95 -65.85 -0.64
N GLU A 734 -3.85 -65.08 0.03
CA GLU A 734 -4.08 -64.96 1.50
C GLU A 734 -3.01 -64.16 2.29
N GLY A 735 -3.29 -63.42 3.37
CA GLY A 735 -4.51 -63.21 4.20
C GLY A 735 -4.19 -63.45 5.70
N THR A 736 -4.66 -62.71 6.71
CA THR A 736 -5.60 -61.55 6.80
C THR A 736 -5.47 -60.88 8.20
N VAL A 737 -5.80 -59.56 8.34
CA VAL A 737 -5.98 -58.74 9.58
C VAL A 737 -4.80 -58.70 10.60
N GLU A 738 -4.61 -57.70 11.49
CA GLU A 738 -5.32 -56.45 11.88
C GLU A 738 -4.22 -55.39 12.27
N SER A 739 -4.40 -54.13 12.73
CA SER A 739 -5.55 -53.30 13.14
C SER A 739 -5.31 -51.78 12.84
N ALA A 740 -6.03 -50.87 13.52
CA ALA A 740 -5.98 -49.39 13.39
C ALA A 740 -5.82 -48.70 14.77
N PRO A 741 -5.70 -47.34 14.94
CA PRO A 741 -5.88 -46.27 13.93
C PRO A 741 -4.92 -45.04 13.95
N THR A 742 -4.90 -44.33 12.81
CA THR A 742 -4.76 -42.87 12.58
C THR A 742 -3.79 -41.99 13.39
N THR A 743 -2.85 -41.36 12.67
CA THR A 743 -2.61 -39.90 12.71
C THR A 743 -2.57 -39.35 11.28
N ASN A 744 -3.24 -38.23 11.01
CA ASN A 744 -3.31 -37.66 9.66
C ASN A 744 -2.20 -36.63 9.42
N GLY A 745 -1.20 -37.00 8.63
CA GLY A 745 -0.32 -36.06 7.92
C GLY A 745 -0.43 -36.29 6.42
N SER A 746 -0.83 -35.28 5.66
CA SER A 746 -0.96 -35.37 4.20
C SER A 746 -0.06 -34.35 3.51
N THR A 747 1.14 -34.80 3.14
CA THR A 747 2.04 -34.09 2.23
C THR A 747 1.48 -34.15 0.82
N ALA A 748 1.06 -33.02 0.25
CA ALA A 748 0.75 -32.93 -1.18
C ALA A 748 2.07 -32.89 -1.97
N ASN A 749 2.42 -34.01 -2.62
CA ASN A 749 3.62 -34.09 -3.46
C ASN A 749 3.43 -33.33 -4.78
N THR A 750 4.47 -32.62 -5.22
CA THR A 750 4.54 -32.01 -6.56
C THR A 750 4.73 -33.09 -7.64
N GLY A 751 4.13 -32.89 -8.81
CA GLY A 751 4.10 -33.89 -9.88
C GLY A 751 3.77 -33.32 -11.26
N SER A 752 4.81 -32.92 -12.00
CA SER A 752 4.77 -32.30 -13.33
C SER A 752 3.82 -32.93 -14.37
N SER A 753 3.17 -32.09 -15.20
CA SER A 753 2.67 -32.46 -16.54
C SER A 753 2.43 -31.24 -17.44
N VAL A 754 3.51 -30.52 -17.82
CA VAL A 754 3.45 -29.49 -18.89
C VAL A 754 3.37 -30.17 -20.25
N ALA A 755 2.18 -30.65 -20.62
CA ALA A 755 1.98 -31.42 -21.86
C ALA A 755 0.57 -31.38 -22.49
N LEU A 756 -0.36 -30.49 -22.07
CA LEU A 756 -1.76 -30.56 -22.55
C LEU A 756 -2.52 -29.25 -22.80
N ILE A 757 -1.86 -28.10 -23.04
CA ILE A 757 -2.53 -26.82 -23.37
C ILE A 757 -2.12 -26.29 -24.76
N VAL A 758 -2.36 -27.11 -25.79
CA VAL A 758 -2.31 -26.70 -27.23
C VAL A 758 -3.54 -27.19 -28.01
N ALA A 759 -4.41 -28.00 -27.40
CA ALA A 759 -5.40 -28.83 -28.11
C ALA A 759 -6.88 -28.35 -28.02
N VAL A 760 -7.17 -27.18 -27.44
CA VAL A 760 -8.57 -26.72 -27.22
C VAL A 760 -8.99 -25.56 -28.16
N GLY A 761 -8.02 -24.81 -28.70
CA GLY A 761 -8.29 -23.62 -29.53
C GLY A 761 -8.90 -23.86 -30.93
N ALA A 762 -9.14 -25.12 -31.33
CA ALA A 762 -9.52 -25.48 -32.70
C ALA A 762 -10.90 -26.17 -32.84
N ALA A 763 -11.67 -26.32 -31.75
CA ALA A 763 -12.89 -27.15 -31.74
C ALA A 763 -14.22 -26.36 -31.88
N LEU A 764 -14.22 -25.03 -31.77
CA LEU A 764 -15.44 -24.19 -31.72
C LEU A 764 -15.77 -23.43 -33.01
N LEU A 765 -15.05 -23.68 -34.11
CA LEU A 765 -15.20 -22.95 -35.39
C LEU A 765 -15.99 -23.71 -36.47
N CYS A 766 -16.53 -24.90 -36.15
CA CYS A 766 -17.26 -25.75 -37.11
C CYS A 766 -18.74 -25.99 -36.76
N ALA A 767 -19.29 -25.31 -35.74
CA ALA A 767 -20.66 -25.50 -35.26
C ALA A 767 -21.46 -24.19 -35.23
N GLY A 768 -21.52 -23.47 -36.36
CA GLY A 768 -22.20 -22.15 -36.44
C GLY A 768 -22.79 -21.74 -37.81
N LEU A 769 -22.65 -22.56 -38.85
CA LEU A 769 -23.18 -22.28 -40.20
C LEU A 769 -24.32 -23.26 -40.55
N GLY A 770 -25.53 -22.98 -40.05
CA GLY A 770 -26.62 -23.98 -40.04
C GLY A 770 -28.05 -23.52 -40.41
N THR A 771 -28.40 -22.23 -40.28
CA THR A 771 -29.75 -21.75 -40.65
C THR A 771 -29.72 -20.34 -41.24
N LEU A 772 -30.10 -20.20 -42.51
CA LEU A 772 -30.31 -18.91 -43.18
C LEU A 772 -31.45 -19.05 -44.18
N GLN A 773 -32.58 -18.37 -43.92
CA GLN A 773 -33.78 -18.12 -44.74
C GLN A 773 -34.97 -17.84 -43.79
N LEU A 774 -35.97 -16.98 -44.05
CA LEU A 774 -36.13 -15.97 -45.09
C LEU A 774 -37.30 -15.00 -44.73
N ARG A 775 -37.11 -13.67 -44.79
CA ARG A 775 -38.11 -12.73 -45.35
C ARG A 775 -37.55 -11.32 -45.58
N ARG A 776 -38.04 -10.66 -46.64
CA ARG A 776 -37.67 -9.31 -47.09
C ARG A 776 -38.81 -8.31 -46.88
N ARG A 777 -38.50 -7.06 -46.52
CA ARG A 777 -39.05 -5.78 -47.06
C ARG A 777 -38.20 -4.63 -46.47
N ARG A 778 -37.30 -3.99 -47.24
CA ARG A 778 -37.49 -2.82 -48.15
C ARG A 778 -37.80 -1.48 -47.44
N SER A 779 -36.85 -0.54 -47.57
CA SER A 779 -37.06 0.92 -47.84
C SER A 779 -37.62 1.81 -46.70
N THR A 780 -37.26 3.10 -46.51
CA THR A 780 -36.39 4.06 -47.27
C THR A 780 -36.00 5.27 -46.38
N GLY A 781 -34.93 6.03 -46.75
CA GLY A 781 -34.61 7.37 -46.20
C GLY A 781 -33.71 7.33 -44.94
N ARG A 782 -32.62 8.11 -44.74
CA ARG A 782 -31.95 9.28 -45.39
C ARG A 782 -32.40 10.68 -44.92
N HIS A 783 -31.38 11.46 -44.51
CA HIS A 783 -31.30 12.90 -44.18
C HIS A 783 -31.54 13.37 -42.73
N ALA A 784 -30.40 13.63 -42.06
CA ALA A 784 -29.97 14.92 -41.52
C ALA A 784 -30.94 15.76 -40.66
N GLY A 785 -30.51 15.95 -39.41
CA GLY A 785 -30.85 17.03 -38.49
C GLY A 785 -29.66 17.18 -37.54
#